data_AF-A0AAV5GK33-F1
#
_entry.id   AF-A0AAV5GK33-F1
#
_cell.length_a   1.000
_cell.length_b   1.000
_cell.length_c   1.000
_cell.angle_alpha   90.00
_cell.angle_beta   90.00
_cell.angle_gamma   90.00
#
_symmetry.space_group_name_H-M   'P 1'
#
loop_
_entity.id
_entity.type
_entity.pdbx_description
1 polymer ?
#
loop_
_entity_poly.entity_id
_entity_poly.type
_entity_poly.pdbx_seq_one_letter_code
_entity_poly.pdbx_strand_id
1 'polypeptide(L)'
;MRAEWPDAVLESIARAVQASDGCPALAQLALVAPAFRVHASRLLRAHPVLASSTAVQLYLRALQDSKAAAGDARSLTLRRGPPHEVSTAGRGRKGRKVLLEDAVTEDELVQLAKSLTGLVELHLVEPAFDSLRRRQLGFTSSLANLRTLTIVGRAGHGYTGFNLATVGQILQNLPELCHLALRNLQAHASALQGLAPPACKLAAFGLFDTPDISSAQLYWLLKSSIYADSLRSLAFDIPPDMRPSRLHAVLWAVSPVKTLFISSSNSRALSDLPRHFPSLRQYAFRSTGSVAVDPHRVLASCAVFGAVEFVEDRSTGQRGATSLDWAEALLLARQTQPGLARLRRLALSTERRHDVGFDVLEEVCGLLGLQLVLYEPETGDAPWIPLDRSTCRHPHVAQDILKDKRGGRHQHSSICRAIMSAISQSRGAPHPDLTDYPRPAPGAPSGVKVLQVIIVGAGIGGLACAIESRLEGHEVILFEQTREFKPLGDNIGLFPNSGRLVKRWGIHYELSKHCAYPDGLRYYRYNGEFITHQRHQKQGDALGDENPFKDAPLYDTTRYELHRILINRAKELGADLKMGKRVDKYIEEVDYAAVEVDGQLYKADVVLGADGVKSRARELVLGVYDAPKPSGYAIFRTSYSCDRIRANPVCAHLAPEGEDARSIWIGPDAHFIIGTSSSGKEMHWLLTHLDTADVEESWMYPGRVEDALSYVDGWDPVVRAVMETTPEGALIDWKLVFRDPLPTWVSKGGRTCVLGDAAHPFLPTSQQGASQAVEDGVTIAHTLSLAKQKGLPLNIALRTYETLRYERVKRAQQLGVDNRERFHKVDWTKPVDAEAVKLPFALWLWQHDAIKHCHDNFDAALVAPLVSELKSQATGPEKVDTLSPTSTVAVAAA
;
A
#
# COMPACT_ATOMS: atom_id res chain seq x y z
N MET A 1 14.43 72.37 -14.78
CA MET A 1 14.58 71.32 -15.81
C MET A 1 13.32 71.33 -16.67
N ARG A 2 13.36 72.00 -17.83
CA ARG A 2 12.29 72.10 -18.83
C ARG A 2 12.72 71.33 -20.09
N ALA A 3 12.87 70.03 -19.98
CA ALA A 3 13.10 69.15 -21.14
C ALA A 3 12.09 68.01 -21.04
N GLU A 4 11.25 67.85 -22.07
CA GLU A 4 10.29 66.77 -22.19
C GLU A 4 11.04 65.50 -22.56
N TRP A 5 11.23 64.61 -21.58
CA TRP A 5 11.78 63.28 -21.83
C TRP A 5 10.70 62.43 -22.52
N PRO A 6 11.05 61.54 -23.45
CA PRO A 6 10.08 60.63 -24.07
C PRO A 6 9.36 59.78 -23.01
N ASP A 7 8.06 59.55 -23.21
CA ASP A 7 7.21 58.80 -22.26
C ASP A 7 7.78 57.44 -21.86
N ALA A 8 8.41 56.72 -22.79
CA ALA A 8 9.03 55.42 -22.52
C ALA A 8 10.19 55.51 -21.50
N VAL A 9 10.94 56.62 -21.50
CA VAL A 9 12.06 56.84 -20.56
C VAL A 9 11.52 57.25 -19.20
N LEU A 10 10.51 58.12 -19.17
CA LEU A 10 9.82 58.50 -17.93
C LEU A 10 9.18 57.28 -17.25
N GLU A 11 8.56 56.39 -18.04
CA GLU A 11 7.97 55.14 -17.54
C GLU A 11 9.05 54.17 -17.04
N SER A 12 10.18 54.03 -17.75
CA SER A 12 11.29 53.17 -17.34
C SER A 12 11.93 53.62 -16.03
N ILE A 13 12.14 54.93 -15.86
CA ILE A 13 12.64 55.52 -14.60
C ILE A 13 11.62 55.30 -13.48
N ALA A 14 10.33 55.52 -13.73
CA ALA A 14 9.30 55.31 -12.73
C ALA A 14 9.22 53.83 -12.28
N ARG A 15 9.38 52.87 -13.20
CA ARG A 15 9.48 51.44 -12.89
C ARG A 15 10.74 51.10 -12.10
N ALA A 16 11.87 51.71 -12.45
CA ALA A 16 13.13 51.51 -11.72
C ALA A 16 13.04 52.01 -10.27
N VAL A 17 12.46 53.20 -10.06
CA VAL A 17 12.22 53.78 -8.73
C VAL A 17 11.25 52.92 -7.91
N GLN A 18 10.18 52.40 -8.54
CA GLN A 18 9.26 51.47 -7.88
C GLN A 18 9.96 50.17 -7.45
N ALA A 19 10.89 49.66 -8.27
CA ALA A 19 11.63 48.45 -7.99
C ALA A 19 12.71 48.63 -6.91
N SER A 20 13.35 49.81 -6.83
CA SER A 20 14.42 50.09 -5.87
C SER A 20 13.91 50.53 -4.50
N ASP A 21 13.01 51.53 -4.48
CA ASP A 21 12.64 52.28 -3.28
C ASP A 21 11.13 52.26 -2.99
N GLY A 22 10.37 51.53 -3.80
CA GLY A 22 8.95 51.24 -3.59
C GLY A 22 7.99 52.40 -3.87
N CYS A 23 6.73 52.19 -3.48
CA CYS A 23 5.64 53.16 -3.67
C CYS A 23 5.87 54.55 -3.05
N PRO A 24 6.55 54.72 -1.90
CA PRO A 24 6.77 56.04 -1.30
C PRO A 24 7.67 56.95 -2.15
N ALA A 25 8.76 56.41 -2.70
CA ALA A 25 9.66 57.15 -3.58
C ALA A 25 8.97 57.50 -4.90
N LEU A 26 8.16 56.57 -5.43
CA LEU A 26 7.33 56.81 -6.62
C LEU A 26 6.27 57.91 -6.38
N ALA A 27 5.66 57.95 -5.20
CA ALA A 27 4.71 59.00 -4.81
C ALA A 27 5.40 60.37 -4.65
N GLN A 28 6.60 60.42 -4.05
CA GLN A 28 7.40 61.66 -4.00
C GLN A 28 7.76 62.15 -5.40
N LEU A 29 8.17 61.26 -6.30
CA LEU A 29 8.47 61.60 -7.70
C LEU A 29 7.26 62.22 -8.41
N ALA A 30 6.05 61.69 -8.16
CA ALA A 30 4.81 62.25 -8.69
C ALA A 30 4.50 63.66 -8.15
N LEU A 31 4.76 63.91 -6.86
CA LEU A 31 4.50 65.20 -6.22
C LEU A 31 5.47 66.30 -6.68
N VAL A 32 6.75 65.95 -6.86
CA VAL A 32 7.82 66.92 -7.12
C VAL A 32 7.97 67.26 -8.61
N ALA A 33 7.56 66.38 -9.55
CA ALA A 33 7.75 66.58 -10.98
C ALA A 33 6.47 66.31 -11.81
N PRO A 34 5.86 67.34 -12.45
CA PRO A 34 4.65 67.18 -13.25
C PRO A 34 4.76 66.16 -14.41
N ALA A 35 5.93 66.08 -15.05
CA ALA A 35 6.17 65.17 -16.18
C ALA A 35 6.05 63.66 -15.81
N PHE A 36 6.32 63.31 -14.56
CA PHE A 36 6.22 61.92 -14.08
C PHE A 36 4.82 61.56 -13.54
N ARG A 37 3.92 62.55 -13.35
CA ARG A 37 2.63 62.32 -12.67
C ARG A 37 1.79 61.22 -13.32
N VAL A 38 1.69 61.19 -14.64
CA VAL A 38 0.84 60.22 -15.35
C VAL A 38 1.40 58.80 -15.23
N HIS A 39 2.72 58.64 -15.37
CA HIS A 39 3.40 57.34 -15.31
C HIS A 39 3.50 56.81 -13.88
N ALA A 40 3.85 57.66 -12.92
CA ALA A 40 3.79 57.33 -11.50
C ALA A 40 2.36 57.00 -11.08
N SER A 41 1.34 57.76 -11.54
CA SER A 41 -0.07 57.44 -11.30
C SER A 41 -0.51 56.12 -11.95
N ARG A 42 0.15 55.62 -13.01
CA ARG A 42 -0.12 54.28 -13.57
C ARG A 42 0.47 53.19 -12.70
N LEU A 43 1.71 53.36 -12.27
CA LEU A 43 2.44 52.37 -11.47
C LEU A 43 1.95 52.31 -10.01
N LEU A 44 1.48 53.43 -9.46
CA LEU A 44 0.79 53.48 -8.16
C LEU A 44 -0.55 52.72 -8.16
N ARG A 45 -1.13 52.38 -9.32
CA ARG A 45 -2.31 51.49 -9.41
C ARG A 45 -1.96 50.03 -9.13
N ALA A 46 -0.68 49.64 -9.26
CA ALA A 46 -0.25 48.25 -9.17
C ALA A 46 0.24 47.90 -7.76
N HIS A 47 -0.58 47.16 -7.01
CA HIS A 47 -0.29 46.49 -5.73
C HIS A 47 0.64 47.26 -4.75
N PRO A 48 0.28 48.48 -4.31
CA PRO A 48 1.09 49.24 -3.37
C PRO A 48 1.36 48.49 -2.06
N VAL A 49 2.64 48.49 -1.64
CA VAL A 49 3.08 48.00 -0.34
C VAL A 49 3.50 49.19 0.52
N LEU A 50 2.74 49.49 1.57
CA LEU A 50 2.99 50.63 2.47
C LEU A 50 3.40 50.12 3.84
N ALA A 51 4.48 50.69 4.39
CA ALA A 51 5.10 50.20 5.62
C ALA A 51 5.37 51.26 6.70
N SER A 52 4.96 52.51 6.49
CA SER A 52 5.12 53.61 7.45
C SER A 52 4.02 54.66 7.29
N SER A 53 3.78 55.48 8.32
CA SER A 53 2.86 56.61 8.23
C SER A 53 3.28 57.58 7.13
N THR A 54 4.58 57.85 7.01
CA THR A 54 5.14 58.69 5.93
C THR A 54 4.80 58.14 4.54
N ALA A 55 4.94 56.84 4.33
CA ALA A 55 4.56 56.18 3.07
C ALA A 55 3.08 56.36 2.74
N VAL A 56 2.21 56.25 3.74
CA VAL A 56 0.76 56.41 3.57
C VAL A 56 0.39 57.85 3.23
N GLN A 57 0.94 58.84 3.95
CA GLN A 57 0.63 60.25 3.68
C GLN A 57 1.09 60.68 2.28
N LEU A 58 2.26 60.21 1.83
CA LEU A 58 2.75 60.45 0.47
C LEU A 58 1.83 59.82 -0.58
N TYR A 59 1.38 58.58 -0.33
CA TYR A 59 0.45 57.89 -1.21
C TYR A 59 -0.91 58.59 -1.29
N LEU A 60 -1.49 58.96 -0.15
CA LEU A 60 -2.77 59.69 -0.08
C LEU A 60 -2.71 61.04 -0.80
N ARG A 61 -1.61 61.80 -0.65
CA ARG A 61 -1.42 63.06 -1.40
C ARG A 61 -1.34 62.82 -2.91
N ALA A 62 -0.63 61.78 -3.33
CA ALA A 62 -0.55 61.43 -4.75
C ALA A 62 -1.91 61.01 -5.34
N LEU A 63 -2.77 60.35 -4.54
CA LEU A 63 -4.14 60.00 -4.94
C LEU A 63 -5.05 61.23 -5.05
N GLN A 64 -4.91 62.22 -4.16
CA GLN A 64 -5.69 63.46 -4.20
C GLN A 64 -5.42 64.27 -5.49
N ASP A 65 -4.17 64.27 -5.95
CA ASP A 65 -3.76 64.94 -7.20
C ASP A 65 -4.19 64.16 -8.46
N SER A 66 -4.67 62.92 -8.33
CA SER A 66 -5.01 62.02 -9.45
C SER A 66 -6.24 61.15 -9.14
N LYS A 67 -7.46 61.73 -9.26
CA LYS A 67 -8.73 61.03 -8.99
C LYS A 67 -8.90 59.71 -9.77
N ALA A 68 -8.33 59.61 -10.97
CA ALA A 68 -8.37 58.38 -11.78
C ALA A 68 -7.52 57.24 -11.17
N ALA A 69 -6.37 57.55 -10.56
CA ALA A 69 -5.52 56.55 -9.91
C ALA A 69 -6.19 55.92 -8.68
N ALA A 70 -6.99 56.71 -7.95
CA ALA A 70 -7.72 56.25 -6.76
C ALA A 70 -8.85 55.25 -7.10
N GLY A 71 -9.54 55.44 -8.22
CA GLY A 71 -10.60 54.52 -8.68
C GLY A 71 -10.08 53.21 -9.29
N ASP A 72 -8.85 53.21 -9.82
CA ASP A 72 -8.28 52.06 -10.54
C ASP A 72 -7.42 51.13 -9.66
N ALA A 73 -7.05 51.54 -8.46
CA ALA A 73 -6.25 50.73 -7.55
C ALA A 73 -7.05 49.51 -7.07
N ARG A 74 -6.63 48.31 -7.51
CA ARG A 74 -7.34 47.04 -7.23
C ARG A 74 -6.84 46.30 -6.00
N SER A 75 -5.62 46.56 -5.54
CA SER A 75 -5.01 45.81 -4.45
C SER A 75 -4.16 46.72 -3.56
N LEU A 76 -4.08 46.42 -2.27
CA LEU A 76 -3.29 47.19 -1.30
C LEU A 76 -2.69 46.25 -0.25
N THR A 77 -1.40 46.39 0.01
CA THR A 77 -0.71 45.71 1.12
C THR A 77 -0.22 46.73 2.13
N LEU A 78 -0.64 46.57 3.38
CA LEU A 78 -0.10 47.29 4.52
C LEU A 78 0.73 46.30 5.33
N ARG A 79 2.01 46.61 5.53
CA ARG A 79 2.91 45.79 6.34
C ARG A 79 3.61 46.60 7.40
N ARG A 80 4.20 45.94 8.40
CA ARG A 80 5.05 46.59 9.39
C ARG A 80 6.35 47.11 8.78
N GLY A 81 6.76 48.32 9.14
CA GLY A 81 8.05 48.90 8.77
C GLY A 81 9.18 48.36 9.64
N PRO A 82 10.45 48.43 9.16
CA PRO A 82 11.60 48.10 9.98
C PRO A 82 11.71 49.07 11.18
N PRO A 83 12.11 48.60 12.37
CA PRO A 83 12.31 49.48 13.52
C PRO A 83 13.46 50.47 13.25
N HIS A 84 13.32 51.71 13.72
CA HIS A 84 14.36 52.74 13.59
C HIS A 84 14.68 53.40 14.93
N GLU A 85 15.93 53.82 15.12
CA GLU A 85 16.40 54.43 16.36
C GLU A 85 16.03 55.92 16.42
N VAL A 86 15.37 56.34 17.51
CA VAL A 86 15.14 57.75 17.81
C VAL A 86 15.82 58.13 19.13
N SER A 87 16.53 59.26 19.10
CA SER A 87 17.22 59.82 20.27
C SER A 87 16.29 60.79 21.00
N THR A 88 15.99 60.52 22.27
CA THR A 88 15.11 61.36 23.11
C THR A 88 15.86 62.48 23.86
N ALA A 89 16.95 63.00 23.30
CA ALA A 89 17.76 64.01 24.00
C ALA A 89 17.15 65.42 23.90
N GLY A 90 16.52 65.88 25.00
CA GLY A 90 16.50 67.31 25.34
C GLY A 90 17.92 67.76 25.74
N ARG A 91 18.32 68.97 25.30
CA ARG A 91 19.67 69.54 25.45
C ARG A 91 20.23 69.30 26.87
N GLY A 92 21.24 68.42 27.00
CA GLY A 92 22.08 68.32 28.19
C GLY A 92 22.14 66.98 28.94
N ARG A 93 21.42 65.92 28.53
CA ARG A 93 21.63 64.56 29.09
C ARG A 93 21.80 63.50 28.00
N LYS A 94 22.63 62.48 28.27
CA LYS A 94 22.79 61.28 27.41
C LYS A 94 21.41 60.65 27.19
N GLY A 95 20.84 60.84 26.00
CA GLY A 95 19.51 60.36 25.64
C GLY A 95 19.47 58.83 25.61
N ARG A 96 18.38 58.26 26.11
CA ARG A 96 18.09 56.83 25.97
C ARG A 96 17.66 56.61 24.52
N LYS A 97 18.36 55.75 23.79
CA LYS A 97 17.93 55.31 22.46
C LYS A 97 16.65 54.49 22.62
N VAL A 98 15.57 54.93 21.99
CA VAL A 98 14.32 54.18 21.92
C VAL A 98 14.15 53.74 20.47
N LEU A 99 13.97 52.43 20.27
CA LEU A 99 13.54 51.92 18.97
C LEU A 99 12.05 52.24 18.85
N LEU A 100 11.71 53.14 17.95
CA LEU A 100 10.32 53.42 17.58
C LEU A 100 10.00 52.57 16.35
N GLU A 101 8.87 51.86 16.41
CA GLU A 101 8.33 51.14 15.26
C GLU A 101 7.58 52.15 14.38
N ASP A 102 7.94 52.28 13.11
CA ASP A 102 7.16 53.05 12.13
C ASP A 102 6.04 52.12 11.63
N ALA A 103 4.78 52.44 11.94
CA ALA A 103 3.65 51.61 11.58
C ALA A 103 2.50 52.45 11.05
N VAL A 104 1.75 51.88 10.10
CA VAL A 104 0.52 52.46 9.60
C VAL A 104 -0.50 52.53 10.72
N THR A 105 -1.11 53.69 10.91
CA THR A 105 -2.10 53.91 11.98
C THR A 105 -3.52 53.53 11.55
N GLU A 106 -4.45 53.42 12.52
CA GLU A 106 -5.87 53.10 12.26
C GLU A 106 -6.55 54.19 11.40
N ASP A 107 -6.33 55.47 11.73
CA ASP A 107 -6.91 56.59 10.98
C ASP A 107 -6.43 56.62 9.53
N GLU A 108 -5.18 56.24 9.30
CA GLU A 108 -4.59 56.14 7.97
C GLU A 108 -5.21 55.02 7.13
N LEU A 109 -5.50 53.86 7.75
CA LEU A 109 -6.25 52.80 7.09
C LEU A 109 -7.66 53.27 6.69
N VAL A 110 -8.35 54.00 7.57
CA VAL A 110 -9.68 54.57 7.28
C VAL A 110 -9.61 55.56 6.11
N GLN A 111 -8.61 56.43 6.08
CA GLN A 111 -8.41 57.39 5.00
C GLN A 111 -8.10 56.71 3.67
N LEU A 112 -7.25 55.68 3.66
CA LEU A 112 -6.95 54.87 2.49
C LEU A 112 -8.19 54.16 1.96
N ALA A 113 -8.95 53.47 2.82
CA ALA A 113 -10.16 52.76 2.44
C ALA A 113 -11.24 53.68 1.86
N LYS A 114 -11.38 54.91 2.38
CA LYS A 114 -12.30 55.92 1.82
C LYS A 114 -11.85 56.46 0.46
N SER A 115 -10.53 56.51 0.22
CA SER A 115 -9.96 57.04 -1.01
C SER A 115 -9.93 56.00 -2.13
N LEU A 116 -9.78 54.72 -1.80
CA LEU A 116 -9.61 53.61 -2.74
C LEU A 116 -10.94 52.87 -2.99
N THR A 117 -11.89 53.53 -3.64
CA THR A 117 -13.24 52.97 -3.88
C THR A 117 -13.26 51.77 -4.83
N GLY A 118 -12.19 51.58 -5.64
CA GLY A 118 -12.02 50.46 -6.56
C GLY A 118 -11.34 49.21 -5.97
N LEU A 119 -11.01 49.23 -4.67
CA LEU A 119 -10.21 48.19 -4.02
C LEU A 119 -10.93 46.83 -4.03
N VAL A 120 -10.25 45.82 -4.55
CA VAL A 120 -10.71 44.42 -4.64
C VAL A 120 -9.94 43.53 -3.66
N GLU A 121 -8.68 43.84 -3.39
CA GLU A 121 -7.80 43.05 -2.52
C GLU A 121 -7.16 43.92 -1.43
N LEU A 122 -7.16 43.42 -0.19
CA LEU A 122 -6.54 44.09 0.94
C LEU A 122 -5.73 43.07 1.74
N HIS A 123 -4.44 43.36 1.94
CA HIS A 123 -3.53 42.54 2.72
C HIS A 123 -2.99 43.34 3.91
N LEU A 124 -3.21 42.84 5.12
CA LEU A 124 -2.74 43.41 6.38
C LEU A 124 -1.71 42.46 6.97
N VAL A 125 -0.44 42.87 7.04
CA VAL A 125 0.68 42.02 7.47
C VAL A 125 1.36 42.63 8.69
N GLU A 126 1.24 41.97 9.83
CA GLU A 126 1.64 42.44 11.15
C GLU A 126 1.15 43.86 11.50
N PRO A 127 -0.16 44.16 11.38
CA PRO A 127 -0.65 45.50 11.66
C PRO A 127 -0.49 45.88 13.14
N ALA A 128 0.01 47.09 13.40
CA ALA A 128 0.11 47.67 14.74
C ALA A 128 -1.17 48.44 15.13
N PHE A 129 -2.34 47.79 15.00
CA PHE A 129 -3.63 48.41 15.31
C PHE A 129 -4.06 48.06 16.75
N ASP A 130 -3.35 48.56 17.75
CA ASP A 130 -3.63 48.26 19.17
C ASP A 130 -5.03 48.69 19.64
N SER A 131 -5.75 49.52 18.85
CA SER A 131 -6.95 50.27 19.23
C SER A 131 -8.27 49.90 18.54
N LEU A 132 -8.31 48.96 17.58
CA LEU A 132 -9.55 48.60 16.83
C LEU A 132 -10.70 48.08 17.72
N ARG A 133 -10.52 47.99 19.04
CA ARG A 133 -11.50 47.47 19.99
C ARG A 133 -12.69 48.39 20.28
N ARG A 134 -12.64 49.71 20.05
CA ARG A 134 -13.74 50.62 20.44
C ARG A 134 -13.75 51.93 19.66
N ARG A 135 -14.40 52.00 18.48
CA ARG A 135 -15.53 52.92 18.21
C ARG A 135 -15.93 53.18 16.75
N GLN A 136 -15.12 52.96 15.70
CA GLN A 136 -15.63 53.13 14.33
C GLN A 136 -14.94 52.21 13.29
N LEU A 137 -15.52 51.04 13.02
CA LEU A 137 -15.24 50.26 11.79
C LEU A 137 -15.87 50.91 10.54
N GLY A 138 -15.97 52.25 10.51
CA GLY A 138 -16.65 52.98 9.44
C GLY A 138 -15.96 52.89 8.08
N PHE A 139 -14.76 52.30 8.01
CA PHE A 139 -14.07 52.06 6.75
C PHE A 139 -14.64 50.88 5.96
N THR A 140 -15.25 49.89 6.61
CA THR A 140 -15.73 48.67 5.92
C THR A 140 -16.85 48.99 4.94
N SER A 141 -17.68 50.01 5.21
CA SER A 141 -18.70 50.50 4.28
C SER A 141 -18.10 51.09 2.99
N SER A 142 -16.85 51.57 3.05
CA SER A 142 -16.11 52.08 1.88
C SER A 142 -15.43 50.97 1.08
N LEU A 143 -15.40 49.74 1.61
CA LEU A 143 -14.79 48.56 1.00
C LEU A 143 -15.83 47.60 0.39
N ALA A 144 -16.95 48.13 -0.11
CA ALA A 144 -18.05 47.33 -0.65
C ALA A 144 -17.63 46.43 -1.83
N ASN A 145 -16.57 46.78 -2.56
CA ASN A 145 -16.05 46.03 -3.71
C ASN A 145 -14.98 44.98 -3.33
N LEU A 146 -14.63 44.87 -2.04
CA LEU A 146 -13.55 44.00 -1.59
C LEU A 146 -13.94 42.52 -1.76
N ARG A 147 -13.14 41.79 -2.55
CA ARG A 147 -13.29 40.36 -2.81
C ARG A 147 -12.28 39.52 -2.03
N THR A 148 -11.09 40.06 -1.75
CA THR A 148 -10.00 39.35 -1.08
C THR A 148 -9.51 40.12 0.14
N LEU A 149 -9.47 39.45 1.29
CA LEU A 149 -8.94 39.98 2.53
C LEU A 149 -7.92 39.01 3.11
N THR A 150 -6.72 39.51 3.39
CA THR A 150 -5.64 38.76 4.02
C THR A 150 -5.20 39.46 5.30
N ILE A 151 -5.08 38.71 6.38
CA ILE A 151 -4.66 39.25 7.67
C ILE A 151 -3.63 38.31 8.28
N VAL A 152 -2.42 38.80 8.48
CA VAL A 152 -1.33 38.12 9.17
C VAL A 152 -1.04 38.90 10.45
N GLY A 153 -1.30 38.30 11.61
CA GLY A 153 -0.92 38.87 12.89
C GLY A 153 0.58 38.70 13.20
N ARG A 154 1.02 39.36 14.26
CA ARG A 154 2.42 39.29 14.74
C ARG A 154 2.66 37.98 15.49
N ALA A 155 3.75 37.28 15.17
CA ALA A 155 4.17 36.08 15.89
C ALA A 155 4.79 36.44 17.25
N GLY A 156 4.37 35.77 18.35
CA GLY A 156 4.95 35.89 19.69
C GLY A 156 3.95 36.16 20.83
N HIS A 157 4.28 35.74 22.06
CA HIS A 157 3.43 35.91 23.25
C HIS A 157 3.37 37.38 23.71
N GLY A 158 2.16 37.92 23.91
CA GLY A 158 1.92 39.19 24.62
C GLY A 158 1.44 40.40 23.79
N TYR A 159 1.35 40.30 22.46
CA TYR A 159 0.83 41.38 21.61
C TYR A 159 -0.68 41.26 21.39
N THR A 160 -1.41 42.39 21.47
CA THR A 160 -2.89 42.42 21.54
C THR A 160 -3.59 43.01 20.30
N GLY A 161 -2.86 43.34 19.24
CA GLY A 161 -3.32 44.21 18.16
C GLY A 161 -4.50 43.69 17.31
N PHE A 162 -4.42 42.46 16.77
CA PHE A 162 -5.44 41.95 15.85
C PHE A 162 -5.95 40.57 16.28
N ASN A 163 -7.24 40.47 16.63
CA ASN A 163 -7.85 39.25 17.17
C ASN A 163 -9.08 38.79 16.37
N LEU A 164 -9.56 37.58 16.66
CA LEU A 164 -10.68 36.98 15.94
C LEU A 164 -12.01 37.75 16.11
N ALA A 165 -12.22 38.45 17.23
CA ALA A 165 -13.43 39.24 17.44
C ALA A 165 -13.49 40.46 16.49
N THR A 166 -12.35 41.12 16.27
CA THR A 166 -12.23 42.22 15.30
C THR A 166 -12.48 41.73 13.88
N VAL A 167 -11.93 40.57 13.50
CA VAL A 167 -12.22 39.93 12.21
C VAL A 167 -13.72 39.69 12.04
N GLY A 168 -14.39 39.16 13.06
CA GLY A 168 -15.83 38.91 13.03
C GLY A 168 -16.65 40.16 12.73
N GLN A 169 -16.31 41.30 13.33
CA GLN A 169 -17.01 42.57 13.09
C GLN A 169 -16.76 43.12 11.66
N ILE A 170 -15.55 42.94 11.13
CA ILE A 170 -15.22 43.33 9.75
C ILE A 170 -16.06 42.50 8.76
N LEU A 171 -16.14 41.19 8.95
CA LEU A 171 -16.84 40.27 8.06
C LEU A 171 -18.37 40.49 8.02
N GLN A 172 -18.96 41.09 9.04
CA GLN A 172 -20.39 41.46 9.03
C GLN A 172 -20.71 42.56 8.00
N ASN A 173 -19.72 43.36 7.62
CA ASN A 173 -19.91 44.53 6.77
C ASN A 173 -19.33 44.36 5.36
N LEU A 174 -18.90 43.15 4.99
CA LEU A 174 -18.29 42.85 3.69
C LEU A 174 -19.04 41.72 2.97
N PRO A 175 -20.29 41.93 2.52
CA PRO A 175 -21.12 40.87 1.92
C PRO A 175 -20.52 40.29 0.63
N GLU A 176 -19.73 41.10 -0.09
CA GLU A 176 -19.12 40.73 -1.37
C GLU A 176 -17.79 39.97 -1.24
N LEU A 177 -17.30 39.73 -0.03
CA LEU A 177 -16.01 39.05 0.19
C LEU A 177 -16.08 37.58 -0.24
N CYS A 178 -15.12 37.14 -1.06
CA CYS A 178 -15.05 35.78 -1.60
C CYS A 178 -13.80 35.01 -1.13
N HIS A 179 -12.72 35.72 -0.77
CA HIS A 179 -11.45 35.11 -0.38
C HIS A 179 -10.99 35.69 0.95
N LEU A 180 -10.71 34.82 1.90
CA LEU A 180 -10.26 35.21 3.23
C LEU A 180 -9.08 34.34 3.64
N ALA A 181 -7.94 34.96 4.00
CA ALA A 181 -6.85 34.27 4.68
C ALA A 181 -6.47 34.96 5.98
N LEU A 182 -6.33 34.14 7.02
CA LEU A 182 -6.03 34.56 8.37
C LEU A 182 -4.81 33.79 8.86
N ARG A 183 -3.87 34.47 9.53
CA ARG A 183 -2.68 33.85 10.11
C ARG A 183 -2.26 34.53 11.41
N ASN A 184 -1.68 33.80 12.36
CA ASN A 184 -1.13 34.36 13.61
C ASN A 184 -2.16 35.20 14.40
N LEU A 185 -3.40 34.71 14.52
CA LEU A 185 -4.46 35.40 15.27
C LEU A 185 -4.69 34.80 16.65
N GLN A 186 -5.06 35.64 17.61
CA GLN A 186 -5.55 35.19 18.92
C GLN A 186 -7.07 34.99 18.88
N ALA A 187 -7.53 33.82 19.34
CA ALA A 187 -8.93 33.44 19.42
C ALA A 187 -9.31 33.10 20.87
N HIS A 188 -9.76 34.08 21.65
CA HIS A 188 -10.26 33.80 23.00
C HIS A 188 -11.59 33.04 22.98
N ALA A 189 -11.94 32.33 24.06
CA ALA A 189 -13.15 31.49 24.13
C ALA A 189 -14.47 32.23 23.84
N SER A 190 -14.58 33.51 24.19
CA SER A 190 -15.75 34.37 23.91
C SER A 190 -15.67 35.14 22.58
N ALA A 191 -14.62 34.95 21.79
CA ALA A 191 -14.53 35.60 20.49
C ALA A 191 -15.69 35.13 19.60
N LEU A 192 -16.32 36.09 18.90
CA LEU A 192 -17.52 35.92 18.06
C LEU A 192 -18.84 35.72 18.82
N GLN A 193 -18.83 35.67 20.16
CA GLN A 193 -20.06 35.58 20.96
C GLN A 193 -20.93 36.83 20.77
N GLY A 194 -22.20 36.63 20.45
CA GLY A 194 -23.15 37.73 20.19
C GLY A 194 -23.07 38.33 18.79
N LEU A 195 -22.12 37.92 17.94
CA LEU A 195 -22.07 38.33 16.54
C LEU A 195 -22.93 37.39 15.67
N ALA A 196 -23.81 37.98 14.85
CA ALA A 196 -24.47 37.24 13.77
C ALA A 196 -23.43 36.68 12.79
N PRO A 197 -23.69 35.53 12.14
CA PRO A 197 -22.77 34.92 11.17
C PRO A 197 -22.31 35.90 10.09
N PRO A 198 -21.14 35.66 9.46
CA PRO A 198 -20.62 36.51 8.39
C PRO A 198 -21.64 36.73 7.27
N ALA A 199 -21.70 37.95 6.74
CA ALA A 199 -22.57 38.28 5.60
C ALA A 199 -22.01 37.75 4.26
N CYS A 200 -20.72 37.44 4.22
CA CYS A 200 -20.01 37.02 3.01
C CYS A 200 -20.21 35.55 2.65
N LYS A 201 -20.13 35.21 1.37
CA LYS A 201 -20.05 33.83 0.87
C LYS A 201 -18.66 33.56 0.31
N LEU A 202 -17.83 32.89 1.11
CA LEU A 202 -16.45 32.59 0.75
C LEU A 202 -16.41 31.48 -0.30
N ALA A 203 -15.61 31.72 -1.34
CA ALA A 203 -15.16 30.75 -2.31
C ALA A 203 -13.83 30.10 -1.87
N ALA A 204 -12.97 30.85 -1.19
CA ALA A 204 -11.72 30.35 -0.62
C ALA A 204 -11.53 30.83 0.82
N PHE A 205 -11.09 29.94 1.71
CA PHE A 205 -10.78 30.25 3.10
C PHE A 205 -9.45 29.63 3.54
N GLY A 206 -8.60 30.43 4.18
CA GLY A 206 -7.31 30.04 4.75
C GLY A 206 -7.18 30.44 6.22
N LEU A 207 -6.70 29.55 7.08
CA LEU A 207 -6.50 29.81 8.51
C LEU A 207 -5.26 29.10 9.06
N PHE A 208 -4.23 29.86 9.41
CA PHE A 208 -2.95 29.30 9.85
C PHE A 208 -2.50 29.88 11.19
N ASP A 209 -1.67 29.14 11.92
CA ASP A 209 -0.99 29.55 13.15
C ASP A 209 -1.93 30.26 14.15
N THR A 210 -3.12 29.68 14.34
CA THR A 210 -4.18 30.20 15.22
C THR A 210 -4.48 29.16 16.30
N PRO A 211 -3.59 28.99 17.31
CA PRO A 211 -3.60 27.85 18.23
C PRO A 211 -4.85 27.75 19.11
N ASP A 212 -5.56 28.87 19.32
CA ASP A 212 -6.70 28.95 20.24
C ASP A 212 -8.08 28.86 19.56
N ILE A 213 -8.16 28.57 18.24
CA ILE A 213 -9.45 28.54 17.55
C ILE A 213 -10.28 27.29 17.92
N SER A 214 -11.52 27.51 18.35
CA SER A 214 -12.47 26.42 18.62
C SER A 214 -13.25 25.99 17.38
N SER A 215 -13.78 24.75 17.37
CA SER A 215 -14.66 24.25 16.30
C SER A 215 -15.90 25.13 16.07
N ALA A 216 -16.45 25.73 17.14
CA ALA A 216 -17.61 26.63 17.04
C ALA A 216 -17.26 27.94 16.32
N GLN A 217 -16.06 28.46 16.55
CA GLN A 217 -15.55 29.67 15.89
C GLN A 217 -15.20 29.40 14.42
N LEU A 218 -14.57 28.26 14.12
CA LEU A 218 -14.34 27.83 12.75
C LEU A 218 -15.67 27.65 11.99
N TYR A 219 -16.65 26.99 12.62
CA TYR A 219 -17.99 26.87 12.05
C TYR A 219 -18.64 28.23 11.83
N TRP A 220 -18.53 29.18 12.78
CA TRP A 220 -19.05 30.53 12.60
C TRP A 220 -18.47 31.22 11.36
N LEU A 221 -17.15 31.14 11.14
CA LEU A 221 -16.47 31.74 9.99
C LEU A 221 -16.94 31.15 8.65
N LEU A 222 -17.26 29.85 8.64
CA LEU A 222 -17.64 29.14 7.41
C LEU A 222 -19.16 29.00 7.23
N LYS A 223 -19.97 29.36 8.24
CA LYS A 223 -21.40 29.05 8.32
C LYS A 223 -22.18 29.52 7.09
N SER A 224 -21.92 30.73 6.61
CA SER A 224 -22.59 31.30 5.43
C SER A 224 -22.19 30.61 4.11
N SER A 225 -21.05 29.92 4.09
CA SER A 225 -20.40 29.41 2.87
C SER A 225 -20.58 27.90 2.70
N ILE A 226 -20.67 27.15 3.80
CA ILE A 226 -20.87 25.69 3.80
C ILE A 226 -22.23 25.30 3.22
N TYR A 227 -23.29 26.04 3.55
CA TYR A 227 -24.66 25.74 3.08
C TYR A 227 -25.05 26.45 1.78
N ALA A 228 -24.25 27.42 1.33
CA ALA A 228 -24.54 28.18 0.11
C ALA A 228 -23.84 27.60 -1.13
N ASP A 229 -23.26 26.41 -1.00
CA ASP A 229 -22.46 25.74 -2.03
C ASP A 229 -21.38 26.63 -2.65
N SER A 230 -20.80 27.58 -1.90
CA SER A 230 -19.83 28.55 -2.44
C SER A 230 -18.39 28.14 -2.19
N LEU A 231 -18.10 27.46 -1.07
CA LEU A 231 -16.73 27.15 -0.66
C LEU A 231 -16.10 26.08 -1.57
N ARG A 232 -15.07 26.46 -2.34
CA ARG A 232 -14.35 25.58 -3.27
C ARG A 232 -12.96 25.22 -2.77
N SER A 233 -12.35 26.10 -2.01
CA SER A 233 -10.97 25.94 -1.57
C SER A 233 -10.84 26.20 -0.08
N LEU A 234 -10.13 25.30 0.61
CA LEU A 234 -9.98 25.34 2.05
C LEU A 234 -8.53 25.08 2.45
N ALA A 235 -8.03 25.88 3.39
CA ALA A 235 -6.68 25.77 3.93
C ALA A 235 -6.66 26.00 5.43
N PHE A 236 -6.08 25.08 6.20
CA PHE A 236 -5.94 25.33 7.63
C PHE A 236 -4.91 24.44 8.33
N ASP A 237 -4.50 24.85 9.53
CA ASP A 237 -3.71 24.02 10.44
C ASP A 237 -4.58 23.09 11.29
N ILE A 238 -4.15 21.84 11.47
CA ILE A 238 -4.75 20.91 12.44
C ILE A 238 -3.89 20.89 13.71
N PRO A 239 -4.44 21.29 14.87
CA PRO A 239 -3.75 21.19 16.15
C PRO A 239 -3.34 19.74 16.48
N PRO A 240 -2.22 19.52 17.20
CA PRO A 240 -1.70 18.17 17.47
C PRO A 240 -2.72 17.25 18.18
N ASP A 241 -3.56 17.82 19.04
CA ASP A 241 -4.55 17.15 19.89
C ASP A 241 -5.95 17.04 19.25
N MET A 242 -6.17 17.68 18.09
CA MET A 242 -7.46 17.67 17.43
C MET A 242 -7.69 16.34 16.70
N ARG A 243 -8.70 15.56 17.15
CA ARG A 243 -9.15 14.35 16.46
C ARG A 243 -9.92 14.72 15.18
N PRO A 244 -9.70 14.06 14.03
CA PRO A 244 -10.49 14.29 12.81
C PRO A 244 -12.01 14.16 13.02
N SER A 245 -12.46 13.31 13.95
CA SER A 245 -13.87 13.18 14.34
C SER A 245 -14.45 14.40 15.07
N ARG A 246 -13.63 15.36 15.53
CA ARG A 246 -14.10 16.66 16.05
C ARG A 246 -14.30 17.69 14.95
N LEU A 247 -13.74 17.47 13.76
CA LEU A 247 -14.06 18.25 12.56
C LEU A 247 -15.47 17.93 12.03
N HIS A 248 -16.10 16.86 12.52
CA HIS A 248 -17.45 16.40 12.15
C HIS A 248 -18.57 17.42 12.48
N ALA A 249 -18.30 18.39 13.37
CA ALA A 249 -19.19 19.53 13.62
C ALA A 249 -19.34 20.45 12.38
N VAL A 250 -18.35 20.41 11.49
CA VAL A 250 -18.40 21.01 10.17
C VAL A 250 -18.74 19.88 9.20
N LEU A 251 -19.95 19.87 8.65
CA LEU A 251 -20.44 18.79 7.77
C LEU A 251 -19.69 18.77 6.42
N TRP A 252 -18.44 18.29 6.40
CA TRP A 252 -17.59 18.28 5.20
C TRP A 252 -18.12 17.41 4.06
N ALA A 253 -18.85 16.35 4.40
CA ALA A 253 -19.41 15.42 3.42
C ALA A 253 -20.36 16.09 2.42
N VAL A 254 -21.01 17.19 2.81
CA VAL A 254 -21.91 17.97 1.93
C VAL A 254 -21.23 19.22 1.36
N SER A 255 -19.96 19.48 1.70
CA SER A 255 -19.25 20.67 1.26
C SER A 255 -18.65 20.49 -0.14
N PRO A 256 -18.84 21.44 -1.08
CA PRO A 256 -18.31 21.35 -2.45
C PRO A 256 -16.83 21.73 -2.57
N VAL A 257 -16.03 21.46 -1.53
CA VAL A 257 -14.59 21.74 -1.51
C VAL A 257 -13.89 20.84 -2.52
N LYS A 258 -13.22 21.48 -3.49
CA LYS A 258 -12.45 20.84 -4.56
C LYS A 258 -10.95 20.86 -4.26
N THR A 259 -10.49 21.85 -3.50
CA THR A 259 -9.06 22.01 -3.17
C THR A 259 -8.90 22.11 -1.66
N LEU A 260 -8.05 21.26 -1.10
CA LEU A 260 -7.77 21.21 0.33
C LEU A 260 -6.27 21.30 0.57
N PHE A 261 -5.85 22.21 1.44
CA PHE A 261 -4.50 22.27 1.99
C PHE A 261 -4.51 22.16 3.51
N ILE A 262 -3.63 21.34 4.06
CA ILE A 262 -3.55 21.11 5.50
C ILE A 262 -2.11 21.18 5.97
N SER A 263 -1.87 21.82 7.11
CA SER A 263 -0.58 21.74 7.78
C SER A 263 -0.77 21.21 9.20
N SER A 264 0.06 20.25 9.63
CA SER A 264 -0.07 19.65 10.96
C SER A 264 1.17 18.86 11.37
N SER A 265 1.39 18.72 12.68
CA SER A 265 2.35 17.76 13.22
C SER A 265 1.76 16.35 13.38
N ASN A 266 0.44 16.19 13.20
CA ASN A 266 -0.25 14.92 13.29
C ASN A 266 -0.34 14.23 11.93
N SER A 267 0.63 13.35 11.64
CA SER A 267 0.73 12.63 10.36
C SER A 267 -0.52 11.80 10.01
N ARG A 268 -1.22 11.28 11.03
CA ARG A 268 -2.46 10.51 10.83
C ARG A 268 -3.62 11.41 10.38
N ALA A 269 -3.75 12.60 10.96
CA ALA A 269 -4.75 13.57 10.53
C ALA A 269 -4.53 13.99 9.08
N LEU A 270 -3.27 14.21 8.67
CA LEU A 270 -2.93 14.46 7.26
C LEU A 270 -3.34 13.28 6.37
N SER A 271 -3.00 12.06 6.77
CA SER A 271 -3.28 10.87 5.96
C SER A 271 -4.76 10.53 5.81
N ASP A 272 -5.57 10.76 6.85
CA ASP A 272 -6.97 10.30 6.90
C ASP A 272 -7.98 11.34 6.38
N LEU A 273 -7.70 12.65 6.49
CA LEU A 273 -8.72 13.68 6.22
C LEU A 273 -9.33 13.69 4.80
N PRO A 274 -8.61 13.37 3.70
CA PRO A 274 -9.17 13.41 2.34
C PRO A 274 -10.45 12.59 2.16
N ARG A 275 -10.62 11.49 2.92
CA ARG A 275 -11.80 10.61 2.82
C ARG A 275 -13.13 11.24 3.26
N HIS A 276 -13.10 12.46 3.81
CA HIS A 276 -14.29 13.17 4.27
C HIS A 276 -14.81 14.21 3.26
N PHE A 277 -14.14 14.37 2.12
CA PHE A 277 -14.47 15.38 1.10
C PHE A 277 -14.83 14.72 -0.25
N PRO A 278 -16.12 14.44 -0.53
CA PRO A 278 -16.53 13.77 -1.76
C PRO A 278 -16.22 14.54 -3.05
N SER A 279 -16.16 15.87 -2.96
CA SER A 279 -15.90 16.76 -4.09
C SER A 279 -14.40 17.04 -4.34
N LEU A 280 -13.51 16.44 -3.53
CA LEU A 280 -12.09 16.77 -3.53
C LEU A 280 -11.40 16.35 -4.83
N ARG A 281 -10.72 17.30 -5.47
CA ARG A 281 -9.92 17.09 -6.69
C ARG A 281 -8.44 17.32 -6.46
N GLN A 282 -8.08 18.22 -5.57
CA GLN A 282 -6.69 18.53 -5.24
C GLN A 282 -6.49 18.45 -3.73
N TYR A 283 -5.51 17.65 -3.33
CA TYR A 283 -5.10 17.53 -1.94
C TYR A 283 -3.63 17.92 -1.78
N ALA A 284 -3.38 18.91 -0.93
CA ALA A 284 -2.04 19.35 -0.58
C ALA A 284 -1.86 19.27 0.94
N PHE A 285 -0.67 18.92 1.42
CA PHE A 285 -0.42 18.88 2.87
C PHE A 285 1.02 19.23 3.22
N ARG A 286 1.26 19.66 4.47
CA ARG A 286 2.58 19.91 5.02
C ARG A 286 2.71 19.31 6.41
N SER A 287 3.65 18.38 6.57
CA SER A 287 4.02 17.88 7.90
C SER A 287 4.91 18.90 8.61
N THR A 288 4.53 19.28 9.83
CA THR A 288 5.38 20.06 10.75
C THR A 288 5.96 19.19 11.88
N GLY A 289 5.61 17.90 11.91
CA GLY A 289 6.03 16.93 12.93
C GLY A 289 7.33 16.20 12.57
N SER A 290 7.84 15.41 13.53
CA SER A 290 9.00 14.53 13.34
C SER A 290 8.65 13.19 12.68
N VAL A 291 7.37 12.82 12.66
CA VAL A 291 6.89 11.57 12.07
C VAL A 291 6.50 11.82 10.61
N ALA A 292 7.09 11.05 9.69
CA ALA A 292 6.76 11.13 8.27
C ALA A 292 5.28 10.77 8.02
N VAL A 293 4.70 11.42 7.02
CA VAL A 293 3.35 11.09 6.53
C VAL A 293 3.44 9.79 5.73
N ASP A 294 2.47 8.88 5.90
CA ASP A 294 2.43 7.60 5.19
C ASP A 294 1.74 7.76 3.83
N PRO A 295 2.46 7.66 2.69
CA PRO A 295 1.86 7.84 1.37
C PRO A 295 0.80 6.79 1.03
N HIS A 296 0.89 5.57 1.56
CA HIS A 296 -0.11 4.53 1.31
C HIS A 296 -1.47 4.94 1.87
N ARG A 297 -1.49 5.49 3.09
CA ARG A 297 -2.72 5.97 3.72
C ARG A 297 -3.29 7.21 3.04
N VAL A 298 -2.43 8.13 2.63
CA VAL A 298 -2.86 9.32 1.86
C VAL A 298 -3.58 8.88 0.59
N LEU A 299 -2.95 8.01 -0.21
CA LEU A 299 -3.52 7.52 -1.46
C LEU A 299 -4.81 6.71 -1.23
N ALA A 300 -4.86 5.86 -0.21
CA ALA A 300 -6.08 5.14 0.17
C ALA A 300 -7.23 6.09 0.54
N SER A 301 -6.97 7.14 1.31
CA SER A 301 -7.97 8.15 1.65
C SER A 301 -8.46 8.94 0.43
N CYS A 302 -7.55 9.27 -0.50
CA CYS A 302 -7.92 9.92 -1.76
C CYS A 302 -8.73 9.02 -2.69
N ALA A 303 -8.57 7.70 -2.59
CA ALA A 303 -9.27 6.73 -3.43
C ALA A 303 -10.76 6.60 -3.11
N VAL A 304 -11.20 6.95 -1.88
CA VAL A 304 -12.56 6.66 -1.37
C VAL A 304 -13.68 7.13 -2.30
N PHE A 305 -13.57 8.34 -2.84
CA PHE A 305 -14.54 8.90 -3.80
C PHE A 305 -14.01 8.97 -5.23
N GLY A 306 -12.72 8.71 -5.41
CA GLY A 306 -12.03 8.65 -6.70
C GLY A 306 -12.07 9.91 -7.58
N ALA A 307 -12.27 11.07 -6.97
CA ALA A 307 -12.30 12.36 -7.66
C ALA A 307 -10.95 13.10 -7.67
N VAL A 308 -9.96 12.63 -6.88
CA VAL A 308 -8.67 13.30 -6.71
C VAL A 308 -7.80 13.16 -7.97
N GLU A 309 -7.40 14.30 -8.52
CA GLU A 309 -6.58 14.45 -9.71
C GLU A 309 -5.13 14.84 -9.37
N PHE A 310 -4.92 15.49 -8.23
CA PHE A 310 -3.63 16.05 -7.83
C PHE A 310 -3.35 15.89 -6.33
N VAL A 311 -2.18 15.33 -6.00
CA VAL A 311 -1.64 15.25 -4.64
C VAL A 311 -0.32 16.03 -4.54
N GLU A 312 -0.15 16.80 -3.47
CA GLU A 312 1.02 17.64 -3.22
C GLU A 312 1.52 17.47 -1.78
N ASP A 313 2.73 16.93 -1.61
CA ASP A 313 3.43 16.85 -0.33
C ASP A 313 4.36 18.06 -0.20
N ARG A 314 3.93 19.02 0.64
CA ARG A 314 4.65 20.25 0.92
C ARG A 314 5.69 20.14 2.04
N SER A 315 5.97 18.95 2.54
CA SER A 315 6.87 18.73 3.68
C SER A 315 8.34 18.89 3.26
N THR A 316 9.15 19.59 4.05
CA THR A 316 10.57 19.85 3.79
C THR A 316 11.50 18.98 4.65
N GLY A 317 12.72 18.72 4.15
CA GLY A 317 13.73 17.89 4.82
C GLY A 317 13.27 16.46 5.19
N GLN A 318 13.85 15.88 6.26
CA GLN A 318 13.51 14.53 6.76
C GLN A 318 12.08 14.39 7.34
N ARG A 319 11.23 15.43 7.25
CA ARG A 319 9.89 15.45 7.87
C ARG A 319 8.78 14.89 6.98
N GLY A 320 9.04 14.68 5.68
CA GLY A 320 8.10 14.07 4.74
C GLY A 320 8.51 12.66 4.31
N ALA A 321 7.60 11.93 3.67
CA ALA A 321 7.86 10.59 3.14
C ALA A 321 8.96 10.61 2.07
N THR A 322 9.83 9.61 2.01
CA THR A 322 10.91 9.59 1.01
C THR A 322 10.35 9.42 -0.40
N SER A 323 11.17 9.74 -1.42
CA SER A 323 10.79 9.46 -2.81
C SER A 323 10.50 7.97 -3.07
N LEU A 324 11.21 7.07 -2.39
CA LEU A 324 10.94 5.63 -2.46
C LEU A 324 9.58 5.26 -1.84
N ASP A 325 9.21 5.86 -0.71
CA ASP A 325 7.90 5.60 -0.09
C ASP A 325 6.76 6.06 -1.00
N TRP A 326 6.93 7.19 -1.68
CA TRP A 326 5.98 7.65 -2.71
C TRP A 326 5.91 6.71 -3.91
N ALA A 327 7.05 6.20 -4.39
CA ALA A 327 7.11 5.26 -5.50
C ALA A 327 6.41 3.94 -5.17
N GLU A 328 6.70 3.37 -3.99
CA GLU A 328 6.09 2.14 -3.48
C GLU A 328 4.56 2.29 -3.33
N ALA A 329 4.12 3.39 -2.71
CA ALA A 329 2.71 3.65 -2.50
C ALA A 329 1.93 3.84 -3.80
N LEU A 330 2.50 4.55 -4.79
CA LEU A 330 1.85 4.75 -6.09
C LEU A 330 1.65 3.43 -6.85
N LEU A 331 2.65 2.53 -6.81
CA LEU A 331 2.56 1.22 -7.47
C LEU A 331 1.52 0.33 -6.81
N LEU A 332 1.55 0.20 -5.48
CA LEU A 332 0.57 -0.61 -4.75
C LEU A 332 -0.85 -0.06 -4.91
N ALA A 333 -1.00 1.27 -4.81
CA ALA A 333 -2.31 1.90 -4.88
C ALA A 333 -2.93 1.77 -6.28
N ARG A 334 -2.13 1.78 -7.36
CA ARG A 334 -2.66 1.56 -8.72
C ARG A 334 -3.18 0.15 -8.96
N GLN A 335 -2.66 -0.85 -8.25
CA GLN A 335 -3.14 -2.24 -8.33
C GLN A 335 -4.37 -2.49 -7.47
N THR A 336 -4.41 -1.87 -6.29
CA THR A 336 -5.38 -2.20 -5.24
C THR A 336 -6.52 -1.19 -5.10
N GLN A 337 -6.37 0.02 -5.64
CA GLN A 337 -7.29 1.15 -5.44
C GLN A 337 -7.81 1.71 -6.77
N PRO A 338 -8.89 1.13 -7.35
CA PRO A 338 -9.47 1.63 -8.61
C PRO A 338 -9.94 3.09 -8.52
N GLY A 339 -10.25 3.59 -7.32
CA GLY A 339 -10.58 4.99 -7.08
C GLY A 339 -9.50 5.99 -7.50
N LEU A 340 -8.23 5.59 -7.62
CA LEU A 340 -7.15 6.50 -8.05
C LEU A 340 -7.01 6.64 -9.57
N ALA A 341 -7.96 6.11 -10.35
CA ALA A 341 -7.96 6.19 -11.81
C ALA A 341 -7.68 7.61 -12.34
N ARG A 342 -8.21 8.64 -11.66
CA ARG A 342 -8.14 10.06 -12.04
C ARG A 342 -6.88 10.79 -11.57
N LEU A 343 -6.06 10.19 -10.72
CA LEU A 343 -4.81 10.82 -10.28
C LEU A 343 -3.91 11.05 -11.51
N ARG A 344 -3.51 12.30 -11.74
CA ARG A 344 -2.66 12.73 -12.87
C ARG A 344 -1.37 13.39 -12.44
N ARG A 345 -1.30 13.93 -11.22
CA ARG A 345 -0.15 14.73 -10.77
C ARG A 345 0.25 14.36 -9.35
N LEU A 346 1.55 14.28 -9.13
CA LEU A 346 2.19 14.27 -7.81
C LEU A 346 3.14 15.47 -7.74
N ALA A 347 3.04 16.29 -6.70
CA ALA A 347 3.97 17.40 -6.49
C ALA A 347 4.78 17.21 -5.20
N LEU A 348 6.09 17.42 -5.29
CA LEU A 348 7.04 17.31 -4.18
C LEU A 348 8.00 18.51 -4.15
N SER A 349 8.63 18.76 -2.99
CA SER A 349 9.67 19.79 -2.84
C SER A 349 10.85 19.56 -3.81
N THR A 350 11.45 20.61 -4.35
CA THR A 350 12.68 20.55 -5.16
C THR A 350 13.86 19.94 -4.39
N GLU A 351 13.86 20.03 -3.06
CA GLU A 351 14.86 19.37 -2.20
C GLU A 351 14.94 17.85 -2.46
N ARG A 352 13.80 17.23 -2.83
CA ARG A 352 13.67 15.79 -3.06
C ARG A 352 14.50 15.25 -4.22
N ARG A 353 15.01 16.11 -5.10
CA ARG A 353 15.94 15.69 -6.16
C ARG A 353 17.19 14.99 -5.60
N HIS A 354 17.53 15.24 -4.34
CA HIS A 354 18.67 14.65 -3.66
C HIS A 354 18.29 13.44 -2.79
N ASP A 355 17.01 13.08 -2.74
CA ASP A 355 16.55 11.90 -2.00
C ASP A 355 17.01 10.62 -2.72
N VAL A 356 17.40 9.62 -1.93
CA VAL A 356 17.66 8.28 -2.44
C VAL A 356 16.37 7.74 -3.08
N GLY A 357 16.47 7.33 -4.36
CA GLY A 357 15.35 6.79 -5.14
C GLY A 357 14.41 7.83 -5.75
N PHE A 358 14.81 9.10 -5.83
CA PHE A 358 14.09 10.10 -6.63
C PHE A 358 13.94 9.68 -8.10
N ASP A 359 15.00 9.13 -8.71
CA ASP A 359 14.97 8.62 -10.09
C ASP A 359 13.92 7.51 -10.26
N VAL A 360 13.80 6.61 -9.26
CA VAL A 360 12.77 5.55 -9.24
C VAL A 360 11.38 6.15 -9.21
N LEU A 361 11.16 7.21 -8.42
CA LEU A 361 9.89 7.91 -8.38
C LEU A 361 9.55 8.61 -9.70
N GLU A 362 10.53 9.26 -10.35
CA GLU A 362 10.37 9.87 -11.67
C GLU A 362 9.93 8.82 -12.70
N GLU A 363 10.57 7.67 -12.70
CA GLU A 363 10.23 6.55 -13.59
C GLU A 363 8.84 5.98 -13.30
N VAL A 364 8.51 5.70 -12.02
CA VAL A 364 7.18 5.22 -11.61
C VAL A 364 6.08 6.19 -12.04
N CYS A 365 6.29 7.50 -11.83
CA CYS A 365 5.35 8.51 -12.30
C CYS A 365 5.18 8.44 -13.83
N GLY A 366 6.28 8.34 -14.59
CA GLY A 366 6.26 8.19 -16.04
C GLY A 366 5.45 6.97 -16.51
N LEU A 367 5.65 5.82 -15.86
CA LEU A 367 4.95 4.56 -16.18
C LEU A 367 3.45 4.64 -15.93
N LEU A 368 3.06 5.28 -14.83
CA LEU A 368 1.67 5.45 -14.43
C LEU A 368 0.97 6.60 -15.18
N GLY A 369 1.67 7.29 -16.10
CA GLY A 369 1.16 8.48 -16.78
C GLY A 369 0.88 9.65 -15.83
N LEU A 370 1.61 9.70 -14.71
CA LEU A 370 1.56 10.76 -13.72
C LEU A 370 2.62 11.82 -14.04
N GLN A 371 2.23 13.08 -13.99
CA GLN A 371 3.17 14.19 -14.04
C GLN A 371 3.76 14.41 -12.65
N LEU A 372 5.06 14.16 -12.47
CA LEU A 372 5.80 14.60 -11.29
C LEU A 372 6.12 16.10 -11.43
N VAL A 373 5.71 16.89 -10.45
CA VAL A 373 5.94 18.34 -10.40
C VAL A 373 6.84 18.64 -9.21
N LEU A 374 7.87 19.45 -9.42
CA LEU A 374 8.70 19.94 -8.32
C LEU A 374 8.42 21.42 -8.08
N TYR A 375 8.37 21.82 -6.82
CA TYR A 375 8.14 23.21 -6.41
C TYR A 375 9.20 23.67 -5.40
N GLU A 376 9.52 24.97 -5.41
CA GLU A 376 10.38 25.56 -4.39
C GLU A 376 9.58 25.85 -3.12
N PRO A 377 10.03 25.41 -1.92
CA PRO A 377 9.34 25.71 -0.68
C PRO A 377 9.20 27.21 -0.46
N GLU A 378 7.97 27.70 -0.28
CA GLU A 378 7.72 29.09 0.11
C GLU A 378 8.36 29.36 1.48
N THR A 379 9.16 30.43 1.59
CA THR A 379 9.67 30.93 2.87
C THR A 379 8.48 31.32 3.76
N GLY A 380 8.45 30.79 4.98
CA GLY A 380 7.26 30.59 5.82
C GLY A 380 6.45 31.81 6.29
N ASP A 381 6.49 32.96 5.63
CA ASP A 381 5.85 34.22 6.08
C ASP A 381 4.61 34.64 5.27
N ALA A 382 4.38 34.08 4.08
CA ALA A 382 3.19 34.41 3.27
C ALA A 382 1.97 33.52 3.65
N PRO A 383 0.76 34.09 3.80
CA PRO A 383 -0.45 33.31 4.00
C PRO A 383 -0.86 32.63 2.69
N TRP A 384 -1.08 31.31 2.72
CA TRP A 384 -1.52 30.58 1.55
C TRP A 384 -3.00 30.86 1.27
N ILE A 385 -3.30 31.47 0.12
CA ILE A 385 -4.66 31.54 -0.43
C ILE A 385 -4.67 30.67 -1.69
N PRO A 386 -5.51 29.62 -1.74
CA PRO A 386 -5.80 28.95 -2.99
C PRO A 386 -6.61 29.91 -3.86
N LEU A 387 -5.92 30.68 -4.71
CA LEU A 387 -6.57 31.50 -5.70
C LEU A 387 -7.25 30.58 -6.72
N ASP A 388 -8.54 30.80 -6.96
CA ASP A 388 -9.23 30.17 -8.09
C ASP A 388 -8.53 30.66 -9.36
N ARG A 389 -7.98 29.74 -10.16
CA ARG A 389 -7.24 30.08 -11.39
C ARG A 389 -8.09 30.84 -12.41
N SER A 390 -9.41 30.94 -12.19
CA SER A 390 -10.32 31.76 -13.00
C SER A 390 -10.11 33.28 -12.85
N THR A 391 -9.55 33.77 -11.74
CA THR A 391 -9.47 35.23 -11.47
C THR A 391 -8.06 35.84 -11.53
N CYS A 392 -6.99 35.04 -11.56
CA CYS A 392 -5.62 35.55 -11.61
C CYS A 392 -4.99 35.42 -13.01
N ARG A 393 -5.09 36.48 -13.81
CA ARG A 393 -4.12 36.75 -14.88
C ARG A 393 -2.96 37.54 -14.29
N HIS A 394 -1.94 36.86 -13.76
CA HIS A 394 -0.57 37.40 -13.87
C HIS A 394 0.48 36.27 -13.83
N PRO A 395 1.34 36.17 -14.85
CA PRO A 395 2.58 35.38 -14.83
C PRO A 395 3.68 36.18 -14.11
N HIS A 396 4.87 35.57 -13.95
CA HIS A 396 6.03 36.00 -13.14
C HIS A 396 5.89 35.51 -11.69
N VAL A 397 6.45 34.36 -11.29
CA VAL A 397 7.87 33.98 -11.29
C VAL A 397 7.95 32.45 -11.38
N ALA A 398 8.30 31.88 -12.53
CA ALA A 398 8.73 30.48 -12.70
C ALA A 398 9.05 30.16 -14.19
N GLN A 399 9.88 30.96 -14.86
CA GLN A 399 10.25 30.66 -16.26
C GLN A 399 11.74 30.64 -16.61
N ASP A 400 12.65 30.95 -15.69
CA ASP A 400 14.08 30.98 -16.01
C ASP A 400 14.91 29.93 -15.28
N ILE A 401 14.57 28.63 -15.42
CA ILE A 401 15.52 27.52 -15.21
C ILE A 401 15.16 26.35 -16.15
N LEU A 402 15.34 26.53 -17.47
CA LEU A 402 15.28 25.40 -18.44
C LEU A 402 16.37 25.45 -19.51
N LYS A 403 17.47 26.17 -19.25
CA LYS A 403 18.63 26.18 -20.15
C LYS A 403 19.93 26.28 -19.37
N ASP A 404 20.31 25.23 -18.66
CA ASP A 404 21.72 24.84 -18.66
C ASP A 404 21.93 23.40 -18.15
N LYS A 405 23.01 22.77 -18.64
CA LYS A 405 23.54 21.44 -18.30
C LYS A 405 22.89 20.22 -18.97
N ARG A 406 22.95 20.22 -20.30
CA ARG A 406 23.40 19.00 -21.02
C ARG A 406 24.92 18.88 -20.80
N GLY A 407 25.35 18.13 -19.80
CA GLY A 407 26.78 17.97 -19.55
C GLY A 407 27.08 17.33 -18.20
N GLY A 408 26.91 16.02 -18.12
CA GLY A 408 27.30 15.22 -16.96
C GLY A 408 27.03 13.76 -17.27
N ARG A 409 28.10 13.01 -17.55
CA ARG A 409 28.06 11.64 -18.05
C ARG A 409 27.36 10.69 -17.07
N HIS A 410 26.49 9.87 -17.62
CA HIS A 410 25.93 8.67 -16.99
C HIS A 410 27.02 7.72 -16.50
N GLN A 411 27.05 7.50 -15.19
CA GLN A 411 27.53 6.26 -14.56
C GLN A 411 26.47 5.89 -13.50
N HIS A 412 26.26 4.58 -13.30
CA HIS A 412 25.19 3.91 -12.51
C HIS A 412 23.86 3.71 -13.24
N SER A 413 23.18 2.55 -13.21
CA SER A 413 23.51 1.18 -12.77
C SER A 413 22.85 0.19 -13.77
N SER A 414 23.33 -1.05 -13.83
CA SER A 414 22.72 -2.13 -14.63
C SER A 414 21.26 -2.43 -14.25
N ILE A 415 20.85 -2.06 -13.05
CA ILE A 415 19.52 -2.33 -12.48
C ILE A 415 18.45 -1.42 -13.08
N CYS A 416 18.72 -0.13 -13.29
CA CYS A 416 17.80 0.76 -14.01
C CYS A 416 17.56 0.27 -15.45
N ARG A 417 18.57 -0.30 -16.10
CA ARG A 417 18.41 -0.94 -17.42
C ARG A 417 17.56 -2.21 -17.37
N ALA A 418 17.67 -3.01 -16.31
CA ALA A 418 16.85 -4.21 -16.09
C ALA A 418 15.37 -3.86 -15.81
N ILE A 419 15.12 -2.84 -14.98
CA ILE A 419 13.78 -2.28 -14.72
C ILE A 419 13.15 -1.78 -16.03
N MET A 420 13.89 -1.01 -16.82
CA MET A 420 13.41 -0.45 -18.09
C MET A 420 13.17 -1.52 -19.18
N SER A 421 14.00 -2.57 -19.22
CA SER A 421 13.80 -3.70 -20.14
C SER A 421 12.59 -4.56 -19.75
N ALA A 422 12.37 -4.80 -18.45
CA ALA A 422 11.23 -5.58 -17.97
C ALA A 422 9.90 -4.86 -18.23
N ILE A 423 9.85 -3.54 -18.04
CA ILE A 423 8.60 -2.78 -18.14
C ILE A 423 8.26 -2.40 -19.59
N SER A 424 9.25 -2.16 -20.45
CA SER A 424 9.01 -1.88 -21.88
C SER A 424 8.42 -3.07 -22.65
N GLN A 425 8.70 -4.31 -22.22
CA GLN A 425 8.14 -5.53 -22.82
C GLN A 425 6.68 -5.80 -22.44
N SER A 426 6.11 -5.06 -21.48
CA SER A 426 4.71 -5.21 -21.04
C SER A 426 3.67 -4.52 -21.95
N ARG A 427 4.10 -3.82 -23.01
CA ARG A 427 3.21 -3.18 -23.98
C ARG A 427 3.17 -3.93 -25.31
N GLY A 428 2.40 -5.01 -25.33
CA GLY A 428 1.79 -5.56 -26.54
C GLY A 428 2.49 -6.76 -27.17
N ALA A 429 2.00 -7.95 -26.85
CA ALA A 429 1.77 -9.01 -27.84
C ALA A 429 0.55 -9.83 -27.38
N PRO A 430 -0.42 -10.13 -28.25
CA PRO A 430 -1.42 -11.16 -27.97
C PRO A 430 -0.72 -12.51 -27.83
N HIS A 431 -1.16 -13.26 -26.83
CA HIS A 431 -0.73 -14.62 -26.55
C HIS A 431 -1.01 -15.51 -27.78
N PRO A 432 -0.02 -16.21 -28.37
CA PRO A 432 -0.32 -17.29 -29.31
C PRO A 432 -0.95 -18.44 -28.52
N ASP A 433 -1.98 -19.05 -29.11
CA ASP A 433 -2.79 -20.14 -28.58
C ASP A 433 -2.02 -21.17 -27.72
N LEU A 434 -2.54 -21.44 -26.52
CA LEU A 434 -2.17 -22.58 -25.67
C LEU A 434 -2.96 -23.83 -26.07
N THR A 435 -3.05 -24.12 -27.36
CA THR A 435 -3.66 -25.35 -27.88
C THR A 435 -2.73 -25.99 -28.89
N ASP A 436 -1.76 -26.75 -28.36
CA ASP A 436 -1.24 -28.00 -28.90
C ASP A 436 0.09 -28.30 -28.18
N TYR A 437 0.11 -29.31 -27.30
CA TYR A 437 1.36 -29.74 -26.65
C TYR A 437 1.94 -30.96 -27.37
N PRO A 438 2.97 -30.80 -28.23
CA PRO A 438 3.92 -31.86 -28.47
C PRO A 438 4.86 -32.03 -27.26
N ARG A 439 5.38 -33.24 -27.07
CA ARG A 439 6.42 -33.54 -26.06
C ARG A 439 7.58 -32.51 -26.19
N PRO A 440 8.03 -31.83 -25.12
CA PRO A 440 9.25 -31.05 -25.20
C PRO A 440 10.43 -32.01 -25.40
N ALA A 441 11.20 -31.82 -26.47
CA ALA A 441 12.50 -32.47 -26.60
C ALA A 441 13.46 -31.92 -25.54
N PRO A 442 14.30 -32.76 -24.91
CA PRO A 442 15.33 -32.28 -24.00
C PRO A 442 16.41 -31.52 -24.79
N GLY A 443 16.51 -30.22 -24.56
CA GLY A 443 17.57 -29.38 -25.14
C GLY A 443 17.26 -27.90 -24.98
N ALA A 444 17.94 -27.24 -24.04
CA ALA A 444 17.84 -25.79 -23.87
C ALA A 444 18.36 -25.08 -25.15
N PRO A 445 17.77 -23.93 -25.55
CA PRO A 445 18.39 -23.05 -26.53
C PRO A 445 19.77 -22.61 -26.03
N SER A 446 20.79 -22.81 -26.88
CA SER A 446 22.20 -22.54 -26.60
C SER A 446 22.41 -21.04 -26.32
N GLY A 447 22.62 -20.68 -25.04
CA GLY A 447 22.99 -19.32 -24.65
C GLY A 447 22.71 -18.94 -23.18
N VAL A 448 21.88 -19.69 -22.45
CA VAL A 448 21.47 -19.35 -21.08
C VAL A 448 22.14 -20.28 -20.05
N LYS A 449 22.97 -19.73 -19.14
CA LYS A 449 23.75 -20.48 -18.13
C LYS A 449 22.86 -21.25 -17.14
N VAL A 450 22.74 -22.57 -17.23
CA VAL A 450 21.89 -23.46 -16.38
C VAL A 450 22.06 -23.18 -14.87
N LEU A 451 20.96 -23.12 -14.10
CA LEU A 451 20.99 -22.98 -12.64
C LEU A 451 21.11 -24.35 -11.99
N GLN A 452 21.89 -24.44 -10.90
CA GLN A 452 21.96 -25.58 -10.00
C GLN A 452 20.97 -25.39 -8.85
N VAL A 453 20.02 -26.31 -8.72
CA VAL A 453 18.97 -26.28 -7.70
C VAL A 453 19.08 -27.53 -6.83
N ILE A 454 19.28 -27.34 -5.52
CA ILE A 454 19.17 -28.43 -4.54
C ILE A 454 17.78 -28.38 -3.92
N ILE A 455 17.09 -29.52 -3.90
CA ILE A 455 15.80 -29.68 -3.25
C ILE A 455 15.95 -30.69 -2.10
N VAL A 456 15.47 -30.35 -0.91
CA VAL A 456 15.52 -31.22 0.25
C VAL A 456 14.12 -31.71 0.60
N GLY A 457 13.88 -33.01 0.41
CA GLY A 457 12.61 -33.70 0.63
C GLY A 457 11.93 -34.11 -0.69
N ALA A 458 11.67 -35.42 -0.85
CA ALA A 458 10.93 -35.98 -2.00
C ALA A 458 9.43 -36.11 -1.71
N GLY A 459 8.87 -35.19 -0.94
CA GLY A 459 7.42 -35.03 -0.83
C GLY A 459 6.80 -34.50 -2.12
N ILE A 460 5.47 -34.37 -2.15
CA ILE A 460 4.73 -33.89 -3.33
C ILE A 460 5.27 -32.53 -3.83
N GLY A 461 5.47 -31.56 -2.93
CA GLY A 461 6.00 -30.24 -3.29
C GLY A 461 7.43 -30.28 -3.83
N GLY A 462 8.31 -31.07 -3.20
CA GLY A 462 9.69 -31.23 -3.67
C GLY A 462 9.79 -31.91 -5.03
N LEU A 463 8.99 -32.95 -5.25
CA LEU A 463 8.92 -33.63 -6.56
C LEU A 463 8.30 -32.73 -7.64
N ALA A 464 7.24 -31.97 -7.30
CA ALA A 464 6.67 -30.97 -8.20
C ALA A 464 7.71 -29.92 -8.60
N CYS A 465 8.45 -29.40 -7.62
CA CYS A 465 9.53 -28.45 -7.84
C CYS A 465 10.65 -29.04 -8.70
N ALA A 466 11.04 -30.30 -8.48
CA ALA A 466 12.03 -30.98 -9.30
C ALA A 466 11.56 -31.14 -10.75
N ILE A 467 10.34 -31.62 -10.97
CA ILE A 467 9.75 -31.77 -12.30
C ILE A 467 9.72 -30.44 -13.02
N GLU A 468 9.19 -29.38 -12.39
CA GLU A 468 9.07 -28.08 -13.04
C GLU A 468 10.44 -27.43 -13.28
N SER A 469 11.37 -27.50 -12.33
CA SER A 469 12.73 -26.97 -12.52
C SER A 469 13.46 -27.66 -13.67
N ARG A 470 13.27 -28.97 -13.85
CA ARG A 470 13.82 -29.70 -15.00
C ARG A 470 13.17 -29.28 -16.32
N LEU A 471 11.85 -29.03 -16.33
CA LEU A 471 11.14 -28.52 -17.51
C LEU A 471 11.59 -27.10 -17.89
N GLU A 472 11.92 -26.27 -16.90
CA GLU A 472 12.53 -24.93 -17.07
C GLU A 472 14.06 -24.99 -17.37
N GLY A 473 14.61 -26.19 -17.56
CA GLY A 473 15.99 -26.41 -17.99
C GLY A 473 17.05 -26.21 -16.91
N HIS A 474 16.69 -26.25 -15.63
CA HIS A 474 17.63 -26.19 -14.50
C HIS A 474 18.18 -27.57 -14.15
N GLU A 475 19.39 -27.64 -13.60
CA GLU A 475 19.93 -28.87 -13.03
C GLU A 475 19.44 -29.03 -11.59
N VAL A 476 19.02 -30.25 -11.25
CA VAL A 476 18.32 -30.54 -9.99
C VAL A 476 18.98 -31.72 -9.31
N ILE A 477 19.38 -31.53 -8.05
CA ILE A 477 19.72 -32.60 -7.12
C ILE A 477 18.64 -32.61 -6.05
N LEU A 478 18.00 -33.77 -5.83
CA LEU A 478 16.95 -33.92 -4.83
C LEU A 478 17.39 -34.93 -3.78
N PHE A 479 17.43 -34.53 -2.50
CA PHE A 479 17.76 -35.40 -1.39
C PHE A 479 16.52 -35.87 -0.63
N GLU A 480 16.45 -37.16 -0.31
CA GLU A 480 15.39 -37.75 0.50
C GLU A 480 15.97 -38.75 1.51
N GLN A 481 15.61 -38.59 2.78
CA GLN A 481 16.12 -39.45 3.87
C GLN A 481 15.57 -40.88 3.80
N THR A 482 14.37 -41.05 3.27
CA THR A 482 13.72 -42.36 3.15
C THR A 482 14.37 -43.16 2.03
N ARG A 483 14.61 -44.46 2.25
CA ARG A 483 15.19 -45.35 1.22
C ARG A 483 14.18 -45.72 0.14
N GLU A 484 12.94 -45.98 0.55
CA GLU A 484 11.82 -46.36 -0.30
C GLU A 484 10.52 -45.83 0.30
N PHE A 485 9.60 -45.34 -0.54
CA PHE A 485 8.26 -45.00 -0.08
C PHE A 485 7.45 -46.28 0.05
N LYS A 486 6.84 -46.49 1.23
CA LYS A 486 5.97 -47.63 1.49
C LYS A 486 4.50 -47.22 1.37
N PRO A 487 3.59 -48.15 1.02
CA PRO A 487 2.16 -47.92 1.17
C PRO A 487 1.83 -47.69 2.65
N LEU A 488 1.49 -46.46 3.02
CA LEU A 488 1.12 -46.07 4.40
C LEU A 488 -0.39 -45.92 4.60
N GLY A 489 -1.14 -46.27 3.56
CA GLY A 489 -2.58 -46.32 3.59
C GLY A 489 -3.30 -45.01 3.76
N ASP A 490 -2.84 -43.98 3.05
CA ASP A 490 -3.50 -42.69 3.00
C ASP A 490 -3.88 -42.26 1.58
N ASN A 491 -5.04 -41.63 1.50
CA ASN A 491 -5.60 -41.10 0.27
C ASN A 491 -5.33 -39.58 0.19
N ILE A 492 -5.08 -39.08 -1.00
CA ILE A 492 -4.70 -37.68 -1.25
C ILE A 492 -5.37 -37.14 -2.51
N GLY A 493 -5.82 -35.89 -2.42
CA GLY A 493 -6.47 -35.17 -3.51
C GLY A 493 -5.60 -34.06 -4.10
N LEU A 494 -5.49 -34.03 -5.43
CA LEU A 494 -5.00 -32.91 -6.22
C LEU A 494 -6.16 -32.28 -6.98
N PHE A 495 -6.54 -31.07 -6.58
CA PHE A 495 -7.68 -30.32 -7.11
C PHE A 495 -7.35 -29.64 -8.44
N PRO A 496 -8.33 -29.15 -9.21
CA PRO A 496 -8.11 -28.65 -10.58
C PRO A 496 -6.99 -27.60 -10.74
N ASN A 497 -6.69 -26.82 -9.71
CA ASN A 497 -5.58 -25.89 -9.70
C ASN A 497 -4.20 -26.55 -9.80
N SER A 498 -4.00 -27.69 -9.16
CA SER A 498 -2.78 -28.51 -9.33
C SER A 498 -2.94 -29.57 -10.42
N GLY A 499 -4.16 -30.03 -10.68
CA GLY A 499 -4.46 -31.05 -11.68
C GLY A 499 -4.12 -30.64 -13.11
N ARG A 500 -4.27 -29.35 -13.45
CA ARG A 500 -3.79 -28.78 -14.73
C ARG A 500 -2.27 -28.90 -14.89
N LEU A 501 -1.52 -28.72 -13.79
CA LEU A 501 -0.06 -28.81 -13.77
C LEU A 501 0.38 -30.26 -13.97
N VAL A 502 -0.26 -31.19 -13.25
CA VAL A 502 -0.07 -32.64 -13.42
C VAL A 502 -0.37 -33.08 -14.86
N LYS A 503 -1.44 -32.56 -15.47
CA LYS A 503 -1.78 -32.83 -16.87
C LYS A 503 -0.69 -32.31 -17.82
N ARG A 504 -0.19 -31.09 -17.61
CA ARG A 504 0.92 -30.48 -18.36
C ARG A 504 2.22 -31.29 -18.24
N TRP A 505 2.48 -31.94 -17.10
CA TRP A 505 3.65 -32.81 -16.93
C TRP A 505 3.59 -34.11 -17.72
N GLY A 506 2.44 -34.45 -18.33
CA GLY A 506 2.28 -35.62 -19.19
C GLY A 506 2.01 -36.93 -18.43
N ILE A 507 1.71 -36.86 -17.13
CA ILE A 507 1.46 -38.04 -16.28
C ILE A 507 -0.03 -38.33 -16.04
N HIS A 508 -0.94 -37.55 -16.65
CA HIS A 508 -2.38 -37.68 -16.49
C HIS A 508 -2.89 -39.12 -16.69
N TYR A 509 -2.58 -39.73 -17.83
CA TYR A 509 -3.10 -41.04 -18.21
C TYR A 509 -2.65 -42.16 -17.25
N GLU A 510 -1.41 -42.08 -16.76
CA GLU A 510 -0.91 -43.06 -15.80
C GLU A 510 -1.56 -42.86 -14.44
N LEU A 511 -1.62 -41.62 -13.96
CA LEU A 511 -2.22 -41.30 -12.66
C LEU A 511 -3.72 -41.62 -12.61
N SER A 512 -4.47 -41.34 -13.67
CA SER A 512 -5.91 -41.57 -13.73
C SER A 512 -6.32 -43.03 -13.53
N LYS A 513 -5.44 -44.00 -13.86
CA LYS A 513 -5.70 -45.43 -13.65
C LYS A 513 -5.80 -45.80 -12.16
N HIS A 514 -5.22 -44.98 -11.30
CA HIS A 514 -5.16 -45.18 -9.85
C HIS A 514 -6.10 -44.23 -9.10
N CYS A 515 -6.89 -43.42 -9.82
CA CYS A 515 -7.79 -42.46 -9.19
C CYS A 515 -9.13 -43.08 -8.82
N ALA A 516 -9.73 -42.56 -7.75
CA ALA A 516 -11.09 -42.80 -7.36
C ALA A 516 -12.04 -41.86 -8.12
N TYR A 517 -13.22 -42.37 -8.49
CA TYR A 517 -14.26 -41.62 -9.20
C TYR A 517 -15.63 -41.72 -8.51
N PRO A 518 -15.78 -41.22 -7.27
CA PRO A 518 -17.06 -41.25 -6.57
C PRO A 518 -18.10 -40.34 -7.21
N ASP A 519 -19.37 -40.70 -7.11
CA ASP A 519 -20.49 -39.91 -7.64
C ASP A 519 -20.86 -38.69 -6.78
N GLY A 520 -20.29 -38.60 -5.58
CA GLY A 520 -20.44 -37.50 -4.63
C GLY A 520 -19.94 -37.83 -3.25
N LEU A 521 -20.15 -36.90 -2.33
CA LEU A 521 -20.00 -37.11 -0.89
C LEU A 521 -21.38 -37.20 -0.24
N ARG A 522 -21.67 -38.34 0.38
CA ARG A 522 -22.90 -38.56 1.15
C ARG A 522 -22.68 -38.11 2.59
N TYR A 523 -23.56 -37.25 3.08
CA TYR A 523 -23.49 -36.68 4.42
C TYR A 523 -24.52 -37.34 5.33
N TYR A 524 -24.04 -37.82 6.47
CA TYR A 524 -24.84 -38.39 7.54
C TYR A 524 -24.58 -37.61 8.82
N ARG A 525 -25.61 -37.53 9.66
CA ARG A 525 -25.44 -37.19 11.06
C ARG A 525 -24.79 -38.38 11.77
N TYR A 526 -24.11 -38.10 12.87
CA TYR A 526 -23.44 -39.13 13.69
C TYR A 526 -24.36 -40.30 14.12
N ASN A 527 -25.68 -40.10 14.20
CA ASN A 527 -26.66 -41.14 14.54
C ASN A 527 -27.17 -41.96 13.33
N GLY A 528 -26.64 -41.69 12.12
CA GLY A 528 -26.98 -42.38 10.88
C GLY A 528 -28.09 -41.74 10.05
N GLU A 529 -28.68 -40.64 10.52
CA GLU A 529 -29.65 -39.88 9.74
C GLU A 529 -28.98 -39.29 8.49
N PHE A 530 -29.52 -39.60 7.30
CA PHE A 530 -29.04 -39.04 6.04
C PHE A 530 -29.40 -37.54 5.95
N ILE A 531 -28.39 -36.70 5.71
CA ILE A 531 -28.56 -35.25 5.58
C ILE A 531 -28.70 -34.87 4.11
N THR A 532 -27.69 -35.19 3.29
CA THR A 532 -27.64 -34.78 1.89
C THR A 532 -26.63 -35.57 1.10
N HIS A 533 -26.72 -35.51 -0.23
CA HIS A 533 -25.72 -36.04 -1.14
C HIS A 533 -25.17 -34.88 -1.98
N GLN A 534 -23.97 -34.43 -1.65
CA GLN A 534 -23.24 -33.48 -2.48
C GLN A 534 -22.63 -34.25 -3.66
N ARG A 535 -23.43 -34.46 -4.70
CA ARG A 535 -22.96 -35.09 -5.93
C ARG A 535 -21.76 -34.32 -6.46
N HIS A 536 -20.72 -35.05 -6.86
CA HIS A 536 -19.73 -34.51 -7.78
C HIS A 536 -20.56 -34.19 -9.02
N GLN A 537 -20.88 -32.90 -9.23
CA GLN A 537 -21.62 -32.52 -10.42
C GLN A 537 -20.84 -33.08 -11.60
N LYS A 538 -21.43 -34.04 -12.30
CA LYS A 538 -21.02 -34.33 -13.66
C LYS A 538 -21.12 -32.99 -14.39
N GLN A 539 -19.96 -32.40 -14.60
CA GLN A 539 -19.66 -31.41 -15.63
C GLN A 539 -20.37 -30.06 -15.48
N GLY A 540 -19.54 -29.04 -15.66
CA GLY A 540 -19.82 -27.63 -15.80
C GLY A 540 -20.89 -27.14 -16.76
N ASP A 541 -21.94 -27.89 -17.06
CA ASP A 541 -22.96 -27.42 -17.98
C ASP A 541 -23.75 -26.25 -17.37
N ALA A 542 -23.91 -26.20 -16.03
CA ALA A 542 -24.51 -25.07 -15.31
C ALA A 542 -23.55 -23.88 -15.11
N LEU A 543 -22.23 -24.13 -15.10
CA LEU A 543 -21.20 -23.08 -15.03
C LEU A 543 -20.75 -22.59 -16.42
N GLY A 544 -21.21 -23.25 -17.49
CA GLY A 544 -20.75 -23.01 -18.85
C GLY A 544 -19.23 -23.07 -18.97
N ASP A 545 -18.65 -22.02 -19.52
CA ASP A 545 -17.20 -21.91 -19.73
C ASP A 545 -16.39 -21.72 -18.44
N GLU A 546 -17.02 -21.44 -17.30
CA GLU A 546 -16.32 -21.22 -16.03
C GLU A 546 -15.97 -22.51 -15.27
N ASN A 547 -16.26 -23.68 -15.83
CA ASN A 547 -16.03 -24.96 -15.16
C ASN A 547 -14.54 -25.32 -15.04
N PRO A 548 -13.95 -25.31 -13.82
CA PRO A 548 -12.53 -25.62 -13.66
C PRO A 548 -12.21 -27.09 -13.99
N PHE A 549 -13.19 -27.99 -13.95
CA PHE A 549 -12.99 -29.41 -14.24
C PHE A 549 -12.99 -29.75 -15.74
N LYS A 550 -13.37 -28.79 -16.61
CA LYS A 550 -13.40 -28.98 -18.07
C LYS A 550 -11.98 -29.24 -18.61
N ASP A 551 -11.02 -28.45 -18.15
CA ASP A 551 -9.65 -28.47 -18.66
C ASP A 551 -8.63 -29.04 -17.67
N ALA A 552 -9.01 -29.18 -16.39
CA ALA A 552 -8.14 -29.59 -15.30
C ALA A 552 -8.74 -30.70 -14.42
N PRO A 553 -8.15 -31.92 -14.41
CA PRO A 553 -8.69 -33.05 -13.65
C PRO A 553 -8.57 -32.90 -12.13
N LEU A 554 -9.49 -33.49 -11.38
CA LEU A 554 -9.29 -33.85 -9.97
C LEU A 554 -8.62 -35.22 -9.94
N TYR A 555 -7.50 -35.35 -9.23
CA TYR A 555 -6.87 -36.65 -8.97
C TYR A 555 -7.05 -37.00 -7.51
N ASP A 556 -7.73 -38.11 -7.25
CA ASP A 556 -7.99 -38.61 -5.91
C ASP A 556 -7.43 -40.02 -5.83
N THR A 557 -6.30 -40.22 -5.16
CA THR A 557 -5.55 -41.48 -5.24
C THR A 557 -4.75 -41.72 -3.97
N THR A 558 -4.14 -42.89 -3.84
CA THR A 558 -3.25 -43.15 -2.70
C THR A 558 -1.99 -42.28 -2.80
N ARG A 559 -1.47 -41.82 -1.66
CA ARG A 559 -0.21 -41.06 -1.64
C ARG A 559 0.94 -41.85 -2.27
N TYR A 560 0.94 -43.16 -2.07
CA TYR A 560 1.94 -44.06 -2.64
C TYR A 560 1.97 -44.01 -4.16
N GLU A 561 0.82 -44.15 -4.84
CA GLU A 561 0.77 -44.11 -6.29
C GLU A 561 1.17 -42.74 -6.84
N LEU A 562 0.69 -41.66 -6.22
CA LEU A 562 1.09 -40.30 -6.60
C LEU A 562 2.62 -40.10 -6.47
N HIS A 563 3.21 -40.49 -5.34
CA HIS A 563 4.66 -40.38 -5.12
C HIS A 563 5.43 -41.20 -6.15
N ARG A 564 5.06 -42.47 -6.38
CA ARG A 564 5.71 -43.36 -7.34
C ARG A 564 5.75 -42.73 -8.73
N ILE A 565 4.62 -42.22 -9.21
CA ILE A 565 4.49 -41.62 -10.54
C ILE A 565 5.30 -40.32 -10.64
N LEU A 566 5.27 -39.46 -9.62
CA LEU A 566 6.05 -38.22 -9.60
C LEU A 566 7.56 -38.49 -9.56
N ILE A 567 8.02 -39.49 -8.78
CA ILE A 567 9.43 -39.91 -8.74
C ILE A 567 9.90 -40.38 -10.11
N ASN A 568 9.12 -41.25 -10.76
CA ASN A 568 9.44 -41.72 -12.09
C ASN A 568 9.54 -40.55 -13.06
N ARG A 569 8.59 -39.61 -13.00
CA ARG A 569 8.59 -38.43 -13.86
C ARG A 569 9.79 -37.51 -13.63
N ALA A 570 10.17 -37.27 -12.38
CA ALA A 570 11.35 -36.47 -12.06
C ALA A 570 12.64 -37.12 -12.59
N LYS A 571 12.77 -38.45 -12.48
CA LYS A 571 13.90 -39.22 -13.03
C LYS A 571 13.94 -39.19 -14.56
N GLU A 572 12.80 -39.37 -15.22
CA GLU A 572 12.69 -39.29 -16.69
C GLU A 572 13.15 -37.93 -17.23
N LEU A 573 12.88 -36.85 -16.48
CA LEU A 573 13.32 -35.50 -16.81
C LEU A 573 14.78 -35.22 -16.43
N GLY A 574 15.46 -36.17 -15.77
CA GLY A 574 16.87 -36.09 -15.43
C GLY A 574 17.19 -35.39 -14.10
N ALA A 575 16.27 -35.35 -13.15
CA ALA A 575 16.60 -34.95 -11.77
C ALA A 575 17.47 -36.02 -11.10
N ASP A 576 18.56 -35.61 -10.44
CA ASP A 576 19.43 -36.50 -9.68
C ASP A 576 18.83 -36.78 -8.29
N LEU A 577 18.03 -37.84 -8.20
CA LEU A 577 17.34 -38.23 -6.98
C LEU A 577 18.23 -39.10 -6.07
N LYS A 578 18.59 -38.57 -4.90
CA LYS A 578 19.40 -39.22 -3.85
C LYS A 578 18.52 -39.71 -2.70
N MET A 579 18.03 -40.94 -2.81
CA MET A 579 17.25 -41.62 -1.75
C MET A 579 18.16 -42.13 -0.62
N GLY A 580 17.61 -42.28 0.59
CA GLY A 580 18.36 -42.73 1.78
C GLY A 580 19.40 -41.73 2.27
N LYS A 581 19.30 -40.45 1.87
CA LYS A 581 20.24 -39.38 2.16
C LYS A 581 19.58 -38.30 3.00
N ARG A 582 20.03 -38.18 4.24
CA ARG A 582 19.54 -37.16 5.17
C ARG A 582 20.39 -35.89 5.04
N VAL A 583 19.73 -34.73 4.97
CA VAL A 583 20.40 -33.44 5.07
C VAL A 583 20.61 -33.09 6.53
N ASP A 584 21.88 -32.96 6.92
CA ASP A 584 22.27 -32.71 8.30
C ASP A 584 22.32 -31.22 8.62
N LYS A 585 22.74 -30.40 7.66
CA LYS A 585 22.94 -28.96 7.82
C LYS A 585 22.64 -28.20 6.53
N TYR A 586 22.09 -26.99 6.68
CA TYR A 586 21.96 -26.00 5.62
C TYR A 586 23.00 -24.90 5.82
N ILE A 587 23.62 -24.45 4.74
CA ILE A 587 24.68 -23.44 4.73
C ILE A 587 24.33 -22.43 3.64
N GLU A 588 24.46 -21.15 3.95
CA GLU A 588 24.21 -20.07 3.00
C GLU A 588 25.35 -19.06 3.05
N GLU A 589 25.97 -18.85 1.90
CA GLU A 589 27.06 -17.89 1.68
C GLU A 589 26.64 -16.84 0.63
N VAL A 590 27.47 -15.83 0.42
CA VAL A 590 27.17 -14.72 -0.51
C VAL A 590 26.97 -15.22 -1.95
N ASP A 591 27.76 -16.22 -2.38
CA ASP A 591 27.84 -16.70 -3.76
C ASP A 591 27.12 -18.03 -4.00
N TYR A 592 26.82 -18.81 -2.95
CA TYR A 592 26.14 -20.11 -3.07
C TYR A 592 25.30 -20.45 -1.84
N ALA A 593 24.35 -21.37 -2.03
CA ALA A 593 23.74 -22.12 -0.92
C ALA A 593 24.20 -23.58 -0.98
N ALA A 594 24.21 -24.26 0.17
CA ALA A 594 24.69 -25.62 0.26
C ALA A 594 23.97 -26.43 1.34
N VAL A 595 24.06 -27.76 1.19
CA VAL A 595 23.65 -28.73 2.20
C VAL A 595 24.79 -29.68 2.51
N GLU A 596 24.87 -30.11 3.77
CA GLU A 596 25.77 -31.18 4.20
C GLU A 596 24.98 -32.50 4.30
N VAL A 597 25.50 -33.54 3.65
CA VAL A 597 24.92 -34.89 3.61
C VAL A 597 26.08 -35.89 3.76
N ASP A 598 26.01 -36.77 4.76
CA ASP A 598 27.06 -37.76 5.04
C ASP A 598 28.48 -37.15 5.18
N GLY A 599 28.57 -35.93 5.72
CA GLY A 599 29.83 -35.18 5.86
C GLY A 599 30.37 -34.58 4.54
N GLN A 600 29.63 -34.71 3.43
CA GLN A 600 29.95 -34.09 2.15
C GLN A 600 29.11 -32.83 1.94
N LEU A 601 29.77 -31.76 1.48
CA LEU A 601 29.11 -30.50 1.12
C LEU A 601 28.67 -30.49 -0.34
N TYR A 602 27.38 -30.23 -0.58
CA TYR A 602 26.79 -30.05 -1.91
C TYR A 602 26.39 -28.59 -2.10
N LYS A 603 26.98 -27.92 -3.09
CA LYS A 603 26.75 -26.50 -3.39
C LYS A 603 25.82 -26.33 -4.59
N ALA A 604 25.01 -25.29 -4.56
CA ALA A 604 24.06 -24.91 -5.61
C ALA A 604 23.84 -23.40 -5.62
N ASP A 605 23.17 -22.91 -6.68
CA ASP A 605 22.77 -21.51 -6.77
C ASP A 605 21.68 -21.19 -5.73
N VAL A 606 20.76 -22.14 -5.53
CA VAL A 606 19.69 -22.09 -4.52
C VAL A 606 19.45 -23.45 -3.85
N VAL A 607 18.99 -23.42 -2.60
CA VAL A 607 18.53 -24.60 -1.84
C VAL A 607 17.05 -24.41 -1.48
N LEU A 608 16.21 -25.39 -1.82
CA LEU A 608 14.76 -25.35 -1.62
C LEU A 608 14.35 -26.40 -0.59
N GLY A 609 13.90 -25.94 0.58
CA GLY A 609 13.45 -26.78 1.69
C GLY A 609 12.01 -27.24 1.50
N ALA A 610 11.83 -28.49 1.08
CA ALA A 610 10.56 -29.21 0.98
C ALA A 610 10.49 -30.37 1.99
N ASP A 611 11.15 -30.21 3.14
CA ASP A 611 11.41 -31.22 4.18
C ASP A 611 10.26 -31.37 5.21
N GLY A 612 9.08 -30.84 4.86
CA GLY A 612 7.82 -31.09 5.53
C GLY A 612 7.65 -30.39 6.89
N VAL A 613 6.69 -30.85 7.67
CA VAL A 613 6.29 -30.19 8.93
C VAL A 613 7.42 -30.08 9.96
N LYS A 614 8.40 -31.00 9.95
CA LYS A 614 9.58 -31.01 10.83
C LYS A 614 10.81 -30.33 10.17
N SER A 615 10.55 -29.36 9.30
CA SER A 615 11.57 -28.69 8.49
C SER A 615 12.73 -28.12 9.30
N ARG A 616 13.95 -28.46 8.89
CA ARG A 616 15.20 -27.84 9.34
C ARG A 616 15.56 -26.62 8.49
N ALA A 617 15.14 -26.60 7.22
CA ALA A 617 15.27 -25.41 6.37
C ALA A 617 14.54 -24.21 6.97
N ARG A 618 13.37 -24.44 7.57
CA ARG A 618 12.58 -23.39 8.24
C ARG A 618 13.35 -22.70 9.36
N GLU A 619 14.10 -23.46 10.16
CA GLU A 619 14.92 -22.89 11.24
C GLU A 619 16.02 -21.97 10.69
N LEU A 620 16.68 -22.34 9.58
CA LEU A 620 17.63 -21.46 8.89
C LEU A 620 16.94 -20.18 8.38
N VAL A 621 15.77 -20.31 7.74
CA VAL A 621 15.03 -19.18 7.17
C VAL A 621 14.63 -18.17 8.25
N LEU A 622 14.08 -18.65 9.38
CA LEU A 622 13.61 -17.81 10.46
C LEU A 622 14.74 -17.33 11.39
N GLY A 623 15.85 -18.05 11.42
CA GLY A 623 16.94 -17.87 12.38
C GLY A 623 16.57 -18.26 13.82
N VAL A 624 15.40 -18.87 14.01
CA VAL A 624 14.87 -19.32 15.30
C VAL A 624 14.11 -20.64 15.12
N TYR A 625 14.09 -21.46 16.16
CA TYR A 625 13.29 -22.68 16.18
C TYR A 625 11.79 -22.35 16.29
N ASP A 626 11.02 -22.82 15.32
CA ASP A 626 9.57 -22.67 15.26
C ASP A 626 8.86 -23.92 15.79
N ALA A 627 8.55 -23.89 17.09
CA ALA A 627 7.95 -25.01 17.80
C ALA A 627 6.51 -25.29 17.30
N PRO A 628 6.13 -26.58 17.08
CA PRO A 628 4.75 -26.93 16.73
C PRO A 628 3.77 -26.47 17.80
N LYS A 629 2.56 -26.06 17.39
CA LYS A 629 1.44 -25.81 18.30
C LYS A 629 0.42 -26.95 18.20
N PRO A 630 -0.15 -27.43 19.31
CA PRO A 630 -1.27 -28.37 19.27
C PRO A 630 -2.43 -27.73 18.50
N SER A 631 -2.99 -28.44 17.53
CA SER A 631 -4.21 -27.96 16.85
C SER A 631 -5.48 -28.14 17.69
N GLY A 632 -5.39 -28.93 18.77
CA GLY A 632 -6.51 -29.40 19.59
C GLY A 632 -7.20 -30.66 19.04
N TYR A 633 -6.70 -31.23 17.93
CA TYR A 633 -7.30 -32.37 17.26
C TYR A 633 -6.25 -33.40 16.81
N ALA A 634 -6.70 -34.64 16.62
CA ALA A 634 -5.94 -35.72 16.00
C ALA A 634 -6.82 -36.49 15.00
N ILE A 635 -6.18 -37.34 14.20
CA ILE A 635 -6.81 -38.14 13.16
C ILE A 635 -6.38 -39.59 13.28
N PHE A 636 -7.32 -40.47 13.60
CA PHE A 636 -7.18 -41.89 13.29
C PHE A 636 -7.37 -42.09 11.80
N ARG A 637 -6.47 -42.84 11.14
CA ARG A 637 -6.58 -43.14 9.71
C ARG A 637 -5.97 -44.48 9.32
N THR A 638 -6.51 -45.08 8.27
CA THR A 638 -6.02 -46.34 7.71
C THR A 638 -6.50 -46.53 6.26
N SER A 639 -5.92 -47.48 5.55
CA SER A 639 -6.48 -48.05 4.33
C SER A 639 -6.20 -49.53 4.20
N TYR A 640 -7.10 -50.28 3.57
CA TYR A 640 -6.96 -51.71 3.32
C TYR A 640 -7.96 -52.18 2.24
N SER A 641 -7.88 -53.46 1.84
CA SER A 641 -8.81 -54.03 0.85
C SER A 641 -10.27 -53.92 1.27
N CYS A 642 -11.12 -53.54 0.32
CA CYS A 642 -12.58 -53.51 0.47
C CYS A 642 -13.20 -54.87 0.84
N ASP A 643 -12.51 -56.00 0.60
CA ASP A 643 -13.02 -57.35 0.89
C ASP A 643 -13.44 -57.49 2.36
N ARG A 644 -12.73 -56.84 3.28
CA ARG A 644 -13.04 -56.86 4.71
C ARG A 644 -14.35 -56.13 5.03
N ILE A 645 -14.63 -55.02 4.33
CA ILE A 645 -15.89 -54.28 4.46
C ILE A 645 -17.04 -55.06 3.82
N ARG A 646 -16.82 -55.66 2.64
CA ARG A 646 -17.83 -56.47 1.94
C ARG A 646 -18.22 -57.72 2.71
N ALA A 647 -17.28 -58.31 3.45
CA ALA A 647 -17.55 -59.46 4.31
C ALA A 647 -18.45 -59.13 5.52
N ASN A 648 -18.60 -57.84 5.88
CA ASN A 648 -19.45 -57.40 7.00
C ASN A 648 -20.80 -56.87 6.46
N PRO A 649 -21.94 -57.57 6.71
CA PRO A 649 -23.23 -57.20 6.13
C PRO A 649 -23.76 -55.83 6.60
N VAL A 650 -23.27 -55.29 7.72
CA VAL A 650 -23.68 -53.98 8.25
C VAL A 650 -23.11 -52.84 7.39
N CYS A 651 -21.87 -52.95 6.94
CA CYS A 651 -21.17 -51.89 6.20
C CYS A 651 -20.86 -52.21 4.73
N ALA A 652 -21.21 -53.41 4.23
CA ALA A 652 -20.93 -53.84 2.86
C ALA A 652 -21.41 -52.85 1.79
N HIS A 653 -22.53 -52.17 2.03
CA HIS A 653 -23.11 -51.18 1.12
C HIS A 653 -22.21 -49.94 0.89
N LEU A 654 -21.21 -49.70 1.74
CA LEU A 654 -20.24 -48.62 1.60
C LEU A 654 -19.09 -48.96 0.62
N ALA A 655 -18.98 -50.21 0.20
CA ALA A 655 -17.96 -50.69 -0.74
C ALA A 655 -18.60 -51.43 -1.93
N PRO A 656 -19.41 -50.75 -2.76
CA PRO A 656 -19.99 -51.35 -3.95
C PRO A 656 -18.91 -51.96 -4.85
N GLU A 657 -19.24 -53.05 -5.53
CA GLU A 657 -18.31 -53.72 -6.43
C GLU A 657 -18.19 -52.94 -7.74
N GLY A 658 -16.96 -52.63 -8.16
CA GLY A 658 -16.68 -51.93 -9.42
C GLY A 658 -16.90 -50.42 -9.38
N GLU A 659 -17.33 -49.84 -8.25
CA GLU A 659 -17.63 -48.41 -8.10
C GLU A 659 -16.88 -47.79 -6.92
N ASP A 660 -16.58 -46.50 -7.03
CA ASP A 660 -16.04 -45.73 -5.92
C ASP A 660 -17.16 -44.97 -5.19
N ALA A 661 -17.10 -44.96 -3.86
CA ALA A 661 -18.11 -44.34 -3.01
C ALA A 661 -17.43 -43.56 -1.87
N ARG A 662 -18.07 -42.46 -1.43
CA ARG A 662 -17.62 -41.63 -0.31
C ARG A 662 -18.77 -41.21 0.58
N SER A 663 -18.53 -41.30 1.89
CA SER A 663 -19.47 -40.93 2.93
C SER A 663 -18.77 -40.23 4.09
N ILE A 664 -19.47 -39.31 4.73
CA ILE A 664 -19.05 -38.61 5.95
C ILE A 664 -20.16 -38.66 7.00
N TRP A 665 -19.79 -38.97 8.24
CA TRP A 665 -20.62 -38.80 9.43
C TRP A 665 -20.09 -37.62 10.23
N ILE A 666 -20.98 -36.68 10.54
CA ILE A 666 -20.65 -35.46 11.27
C ILE A 666 -21.27 -35.54 12.67
N GLY A 667 -20.46 -35.30 13.70
CA GLY A 667 -20.88 -35.29 15.10
C GLY A 667 -20.26 -34.15 15.91
N PRO A 668 -20.60 -34.06 17.21
CA PRO A 668 -20.06 -33.03 18.10
C PRO A 668 -18.53 -33.16 18.19
N ASP A 669 -17.80 -32.12 17.74
CA ASP A 669 -16.33 -32.05 17.72
C ASP A 669 -15.59 -33.27 17.10
N ALA A 670 -16.29 -34.05 16.27
CA ALA A 670 -15.71 -35.19 15.56
C ALA A 670 -16.38 -35.40 14.19
N HIS A 671 -15.64 -35.95 13.24
CA HIS A 671 -16.20 -36.39 11.97
C HIS A 671 -15.46 -37.62 11.43
N PHE A 672 -16.22 -38.55 10.85
CA PHE A 672 -15.72 -39.80 10.28
C PHE A 672 -15.92 -39.77 8.77
N ILE A 673 -14.88 -40.04 7.99
CA ILE A 673 -14.94 -40.15 6.53
C ILE A 673 -14.51 -41.54 6.12
N ILE A 674 -15.24 -42.13 5.19
CA ILE A 674 -14.86 -43.35 4.47
C ILE A 674 -14.91 -43.08 2.97
N GLY A 675 -13.94 -43.64 2.25
CA GLY A 675 -13.96 -43.67 0.81
C GLY A 675 -13.40 -44.96 0.25
N THR A 676 -13.84 -45.33 -0.95
CA THR A 676 -13.23 -46.38 -1.75
C THR A 676 -12.46 -45.79 -2.94
N SER A 677 -11.53 -46.57 -3.47
CA SER A 677 -10.68 -46.21 -4.59
C SER A 677 -10.35 -47.43 -5.46
N SER A 678 -9.81 -47.17 -6.65
CA SER A 678 -9.45 -48.21 -7.63
C SER A 678 -10.64 -49.07 -8.03
N SER A 679 -11.79 -48.44 -8.29
CA SER A 679 -13.07 -49.11 -8.62
C SER A 679 -13.53 -50.04 -7.50
N GLY A 680 -13.46 -49.53 -6.26
CA GLY A 680 -13.89 -50.26 -5.07
C GLY A 680 -12.92 -51.36 -4.63
N LYS A 681 -11.65 -51.39 -5.04
CA LYS A 681 -10.71 -52.42 -4.58
C LYS A 681 -10.11 -52.11 -3.21
N GLU A 682 -9.80 -50.84 -2.97
CA GLU A 682 -9.18 -50.35 -1.74
C GLU A 682 -10.12 -49.39 -1.03
N MET A 683 -10.12 -49.39 0.28
CA MET A 683 -10.87 -48.45 1.11
C MET A 683 -9.93 -47.70 2.06
N HIS A 684 -10.31 -46.48 2.42
CA HIS A 684 -9.69 -45.72 3.50
C HIS A 684 -10.76 -45.13 4.41
N TRP A 685 -10.47 -45.05 5.71
CA TRP A 685 -11.27 -44.26 6.63
C TRP A 685 -10.39 -43.38 7.50
N LEU A 686 -10.98 -42.26 7.93
CA LEU A 686 -10.40 -41.39 8.93
C LEU A 686 -11.45 -40.92 9.93
N LEU A 687 -11.02 -40.72 11.18
CA LEU A 687 -11.80 -40.09 12.24
C LEU A 687 -11.00 -38.91 12.76
N THR A 688 -11.48 -37.69 12.54
CA THR A 688 -10.93 -36.51 13.21
C THR A 688 -11.67 -36.31 14.52
N HIS A 689 -10.92 -36.16 15.62
CA HIS A 689 -11.46 -36.03 16.97
C HIS A 689 -10.64 -35.03 17.81
N LEU A 690 -11.19 -34.59 18.95
CA LEU A 690 -10.46 -33.78 19.91
C LEU A 690 -9.27 -34.57 20.49
N ASP A 691 -8.14 -33.90 20.63
CA ASP A 691 -6.96 -34.41 21.29
C ASP A 691 -6.45 -33.38 22.30
N THR A 692 -6.32 -33.82 23.56
CA THR A 692 -5.83 -33.02 24.68
C THR A 692 -4.48 -33.50 25.20
N ALA A 693 -3.87 -34.52 24.57
CA ALA A 693 -2.63 -35.10 25.06
C ALA A 693 -1.37 -34.41 24.51
N ASP A 694 -0.50 -33.97 25.43
CA ASP A 694 0.86 -33.47 25.16
C ASP A 694 1.77 -34.62 24.71
N VAL A 695 1.85 -34.89 23.41
CA VAL A 695 2.78 -35.88 22.86
C VAL A 695 3.52 -35.27 21.68
N GLU A 696 4.79 -35.67 21.50
CA GLU A 696 5.63 -35.26 20.37
C GLU A 696 4.96 -35.51 19.01
N GLU A 697 5.16 -34.57 18.08
CA GLU A 697 4.67 -34.60 16.71
C GLU A 697 5.11 -35.90 16.01
N SER A 698 4.20 -36.85 15.77
CA SER A 698 4.49 -38.09 15.03
C SER A 698 3.40 -38.40 14.01
N TRP A 699 3.81 -38.58 12.75
CA TRP A 699 2.95 -38.95 11.63
C TRP A 699 2.60 -40.44 11.57
N MET A 700 3.23 -41.26 12.42
CA MET A 700 3.17 -42.73 12.37
C MET A 700 2.96 -43.33 13.75
N TYR A 701 2.29 -42.61 14.66
CA TYR A 701 2.00 -43.18 15.98
C TYR A 701 1.01 -44.35 15.80
N PRO A 702 1.32 -45.56 16.30
CA PRO A 702 0.41 -46.70 16.18
C PRO A 702 -0.91 -46.41 16.89
N GLY A 703 -2.03 -46.48 16.16
CA GLY A 703 -3.36 -46.31 16.70
C GLY A 703 -3.98 -47.64 17.12
N ARG A 704 -4.95 -47.60 18.04
CA ARG A 704 -5.76 -48.76 18.43
C ARG A 704 -7.21 -48.55 18.08
N VAL A 705 -7.85 -49.58 17.53
CA VAL A 705 -9.27 -49.51 17.16
C VAL A 705 -10.15 -49.26 18.38
N GLU A 706 -9.80 -49.84 19.54
CA GLU A 706 -10.51 -49.61 20.80
C GLU A 706 -10.51 -48.12 21.20
N ASP A 707 -9.38 -47.43 21.01
CA ASP A 707 -9.26 -46.00 21.33
C ASP A 707 -10.13 -45.17 20.37
N ALA A 708 -10.07 -45.46 19.07
CA ALA A 708 -10.92 -44.82 18.06
C ALA A 708 -12.42 -45.02 18.33
N LEU A 709 -12.82 -46.23 18.75
CA LEU A 709 -14.21 -46.57 19.06
C LEU A 709 -14.76 -45.76 20.24
N SER A 710 -13.91 -45.34 21.18
CA SER A 710 -14.35 -44.54 22.34
C SER A 710 -14.88 -43.15 21.95
N TYR A 711 -14.39 -42.58 20.84
CA TYR A 711 -14.83 -41.29 20.31
C TYR A 711 -16.15 -41.34 19.53
N VAL A 712 -16.60 -42.55 19.15
CA VAL A 712 -17.83 -42.77 18.38
C VAL A 712 -18.86 -43.60 19.14
N ASP A 713 -18.82 -43.55 20.47
CA ASP A 713 -19.84 -44.21 21.30
C ASP A 713 -21.23 -43.60 21.05
N GLY A 714 -22.23 -44.45 20.86
CA GLY A 714 -23.59 -44.05 20.47
C GLY A 714 -23.74 -43.48 19.06
N TRP A 715 -22.71 -43.54 18.20
CA TRP A 715 -22.84 -43.23 16.78
C TRP A 715 -23.52 -44.37 16.00
N ASP A 716 -23.84 -44.09 14.74
CA ASP A 716 -24.35 -45.04 13.77
C ASP A 716 -23.58 -46.37 13.83
N PRO A 717 -24.25 -47.51 14.06
CA PRO A 717 -23.63 -48.83 14.09
C PRO A 717 -22.77 -49.15 12.85
N VAL A 718 -23.07 -48.51 11.71
CA VAL A 718 -22.26 -48.64 10.49
C VAL A 718 -20.83 -48.13 10.69
N VAL A 719 -20.62 -47.03 11.42
CA VAL A 719 -19.29 -46.46 11.68
C VAL A 719 -18.44 -47.41 12.52
N ARG A 720 -19.03 -47.98 13.58
CA ARG A 720 -18.38 -49.02 14.41
C ARG A 720 -18.03 -50.25 13.57
N ALA A 721 -18.98 -50.75 12.77
CA ALA A 721 -18.77 -51.91 11.92
C ALA A 721 -17.61 -51.70 10.93
N VAL A 722 -17.46 -50.50 10.37
CA VAL A 722 -16.28 -50.16 9.54
C VAL A 722 -15.00 -50.22 10.36
N MET A 723 -14.92 -49.56 11.52
CA MET A 723 -13.70 -49.53 12.34
C MET A 723 -13.23 -50.93 12.75
N GLU A 724 -14.17 -51.83 13.09
CA GLU A 724 -13.88 -53.22 13.45
C GLU A 724 -13.35 -54.06 12.28
N THR A 725 -13.55 -53.63 11.04
CA THR A 725 -12.94 -54.30 9.87
C THR A 725 -11.47 -53.94 9.69
N THR A 726 -10.92 -52.99 10.45
CA THR A 726 -9.52 -52.56 10.34
C THR A 726 -8.56 -53.71 10.66
N PRO A 727 -7.57 -54.03 9.81
CA PRO A 727 -6.56 -55.02 10.12
C PRO A 727 -5.72 -54.62 11.35
N GLU A 728 -5.31 -55.62 12.13
CA GLU A 728 -4.41 -55.40 13.26
C GLU A 728 -3.11 -54.73 12.79
N GLY A 729 -2.70 -53.66 13.50
CA GLY A 729 -1.49 -52.89 13.18
C GLY A 729 -1.60 -51.94 11.97
N ALA A 730 -2.76 -51.86 11.30
CA ALA A 730 -2.95 -50.98 10.14
C ALA A 730 -3.45 -49.57 10.51
N LEU A 731 -3.84 -49.34 11.77
CA LEU A 731 -4.36 -48.05 12.23
C LEU A 731 -3.23 -47.12 12.68
N ILE A 732 -3.28 -45.87 12.21
CA ILE A 732 -2.37 -44.79 12.62
C ILE A 732 -3.18 -43.76 13.37
N ASP A 733 -2.66 -43.27 14.49
CA ASP A 733 -3.13 -42.06 15.17
C ASP A 733 -2.18 -40.91 14.81
N TRP A 734 -2.71 -39.91 14.12
CA TRP A 734 -1.94 -38.76 13.67
C TRP A 734 -2.37 -37.50 14.41
N LYS A 735 -1.48 -37.02 15.29
CA LYS A 735 -1.66 -35.74 15.97
C LYS A 735 -1.48 -34.59 14.99
N LEU A 736 -2.53 -33.77 14.86
CA LEU A 736 -2.49 -32.60 14.00
C LEU A 736 -1.76 -31.48 14.74
N VAL A 737 -0.60 -31.10 14.22
CA VAL A 737 0.06 -29.86 14.61
C VAL A 737 -0.34 -28.75 13.66
N PHE A 738 -0.46 -27.55 14.20
CA PHE A 738 -0.73 -26.34 13.44
C PHE A 738 0.39 -25.33 13.67
N ARG A 739 0.65 -24.48 12.67
CA ARG A 739 1.58 -23.37 12.77
C ARG A 739 0.93 -22.16 12.13
N ASP A 740 1.13 -21.00 12.76
CA ASP A 740 0.70 -19.73 12.19
C ASP A 740 1.48 -19.46 10.89
N PRO A 741 0.93 -18.67 9.95
CA PRO A 741 1.66 -18.23 8.77
C PRO A 741 3.02 -17.63 9.16
N LEU A 742 4.09 -18.16 8.55
CA LEU A 742 5.46 -17.72 8.84
C LEU A 742 5.67 -16.27 8.40
N PRO A 743 6.48 -15.46 9.12
CA PRO A 743 6.73 -14.08 8.72
C PRO A 743 7.45 -13.94 7.37
N THR A 744 8.20 -14.98 6.97
CA THR A 744 8.83 -15.09 5.65
C THR A 744 9.13 -16.57 5.34
N TRP A 745 9.25 -16.89 4.05
CA TRP A 745 9.66 -18.19 3.52
C TRP A 745 11.08 -18.18 2.95
N VAL A 746 11.72 -17.00 2.87
CA VAL A 746 13.03 -16.82 2.25
C VAL A 746 14.05 -16.44 3.32
N SER A 747 15.21 -17.07 3.28
CA SER A 747 16.31 -16.78 4.20
C SER A 747 16.82 -15.35 4.03
N LYS A 748 17.57 -14.86 5.04
CA LYS A 748 18.19 -13.54 4.98
C LYS A 748 19.15 -13.37 3.80
N GLY A 749 19.92 -14.41 3.46
CA GLY A 749 20.82 -14.40 2.29
C GLY A 749 20.10 -14.55 0.96
N GLY A 750 18.84 -14.99 0.96
CA GLY A 750 18.01 -15.05 -0.23
C GLY A 750 18.40 -16.12 -1.25
N ARG A 751 19.11 -17.17 -0.83
CA ARG A 751 19.43 -18.35 -1.65
C ARG A 751 18.79 -19.61 -1.12
N THR A 752 18.20 -19.57 0.07
CA THR A 752 17.41 -20.66 0.64
C THR A 752 15.96 -20.22 0.84
N CYS A 753 15.00 -21.04 0.44
CA CYS A 753 13.60 -20.83 0.80
C CYS A 753 12.89 -22.15 1.15
N VAL A 754 11.76 -22.05 1.83
CA VAL A 754 10.90 -23.19 2.18
C VAL A 754 9.62 -23.20 1.35
N LEU A 755 9.08 -24.39 1.09
CA LEU A 755 7.82 -24.62 0.36
C LEU A 755 6.99 -25.78 0.93
N GLY A 756 5.71 -25.86 0.55
CA GLY A 756 4.79 -26.88 1.06
C GLY A 756 4.68 -26.84 2.58
N ASP A 757 4.54 -28.01 3.22
CA ASP A 757 4.39 -28.13 4.68
C ASP A 757 5.57 -27.57 5.49
N ALA A 758 6.75 -27.37 4.87
CA ALA A 758 7.85 -26.66 5.51
C ALA A 758 7.54 -25.18 5.73
N ALA A 759 6.79 -24.56 4.82
CA ALA A 759 6.39 -23.15 4.85
C ALA A 759 4.98 -22.94 5.42
N HIS A 760 4.05 -23.83 5.11
CA HIS A 760 2.62 -23.68 5.43
C HIS A 760 1.95 -25.04 5.63
N PRO A 761 1.98 -25.61 6.84
CA PRO A 761 1.26 -26.85 7.13
C PRO A 761 -0.26 -26.63 7.16
N PHE A 762 -1.02 -27.50 6.51
CA PHE A 762 -2.49 -27.40 6.41
C PHE A 762 -3.19 -28.41 7.34
N LEU A 763 -4.34 -28.01 7.90
CA LEU A 763 -5.30 -28.99 8.40
C LEU A 763 -5.86 -29.80 7.20
N PRO A 764 -5.99 -31.14 7.30
CA PRO A 764 -6.48 -31.97 6.19
C PRO A 764 -7.87 -31.58 5.67
N THR A 765 -8.71 -31.01 6.53
CA THR A 765 -10.03 -30.45 6.21
C THR A 765 -10.00 -29.33 5.17
N SER A 766 -8.83 -28.74 4.90
CA SER A 766 -8.64 -27.74 3.84
C SER A 766 -8.73 -28.32 2.43
N GLN A 767 -8.42 -29.61 2.28
CA GLN A 767 -8.26 -30.30 1.00
C GLN A 767 -7.19 -29.70 0.06
N GLN A 768 -6.34 -28.78 0.52
CA GLN A 768 -5.50 -27.97 -0.36
C GLN A 768 -4.00 -28.09 -0.15
N GLY A 769 -3.53 -28.66 0.97
CA GLY A 769 -2.09 -28.71 1.28
C GLY A 769 -1.23 -29.25 0.13
N ALA A 770 -1.58 -30.42 -0.41
CA ALA A 770 -0.87 -31.03 -1.54
C ALA A 770 -0.93 -30.18 -2.82
N SER A 771 -2.09 -29.59 -3.11
CA SER A 771 -2.27 -28.74 -4.29
C SER A 771 -1.47 -27.44 -4.18
N GLN A 772 -1.40 -26.83 -2.99
CA GLN A 772 -0.60 -25.64 -2.74
C GLN A 772 0.91 -25.93 -2.78
N ALA A 773 1.34 -27.10 -2.29
CA ALA A 773 2.74 -27.54 -2.41
C ALA A 773 3.15 -27.74 -3.88
N VAL A 774 2.24 -28.25 -4.73
CA VAL A 774 2.46 -28.33 -6.19
C VAL A 774 2.56 -26.92 -6.80
N GLU A 775 1.63 -26.03 -6.48
CA GLU A 775 1.66 -24.64 -6.96
C GLU A 775 2.97 -23.94 -6.56
N ASP A 776 3.48 -24.14 -5.35
CA ASP A 776 4.77 -23.58 -4.92
C ASP A 776 5.94 -24.08 -5.76
N GLY A 777 6.06 -25.40 -5.91
CA GLY A 777 7.16 -26.00 -6.67
C GLY A 777 7.19 -25.48 -8.10
N VAL A 778 6.01 -25.28 -8.70
CA VAL A 778 5.88 -24.69 -10.03
C VAL A 778 6.25 -23.21 -10.02
N THR A 779 5.66 -22.41 -9.13
CA THR A 779 5.93 -20.97 -9.10
C THR A 779 7.40 -20.67 -8.85
N ILE A 780 8.10 -21.41 -7.97
CA ILE A 780 9.55 -21.23 -7.75
C ILE A 780 10.35 -21.47 -9.03
N ALA A 781 10.08 -22.56 -9.75
CA ALA A 781 10.80 -22.86 -10.99
C ALA A 781 10.61 -21.74 -12.04
N HIS A 782 9.38 -21.24 -12.17
CA HIS A 782 9.08 -20.14 -13.09
C HIS A 782 9.69 -18.81 -12.65
N THR A 783 9.66 -18.46 -11.35
CA THR A 783 10.28 -17.21 -10.89
C THR A 783 11.79 -17.24 -11.04
N LEU A 784 12.45 -18.38 -10.81
CA LEU A 784 13.89 -18.56 -11.08
C LEU A 784 14.21 -18.40 -12.57
N SER A 785 13.43 -19.04 -13.44
CA SER A 785 13.56 -18.94 -14.90
C SER A 785 13.39 -17.51 -15.40
N LEU A 786 12.32 -16.82 -14.98
CA LEU A 786 12.03 -15.44 -15.36
C LEU A 786 13.06 -14.44 -14.84
N ALA A 787 13.45 -14.56 -13.56
CA ALA A 787 14.49 -13.71 -12.98
C ALA A 787 15.79 -13.82 -13.77
N LYS A 788 16.18 -15.06 -14.12
CA LYS A 788 17.37 -15.34 -14.91
C LYS A 788 17.29 -14.76 -16.32
N GLN A 789 16.17 -14.92 -17.02
CA GLN A 789 15.95 -14.31 -18.34
C GLN A 789 16.08 -12.78 -18.30
N LYS A 790 15.65 -12.16 -17.19
CA LYS A 790 15.72 -10.72 -16.95
C LYS A 790 17.05 -10.26 -16.30
N GLY A 791 17.99 -11.17 -16.04
CA GLY A 791 19.27 -10.85 -15.40
C GLY A 791 19.15 -10.36 -13.94
N LEU A 792 18.09 -10.78 -13.24
CA LEU A 792 17.81 -10.39 -11.86
C LEU A 792 18.54 -11.30 -10.86
N PRO A 793 18.93 -10.77 -9.68
CA PRO A 793 19.47 -11.56 -8.59
C PRO A 793 18.50 -12.66 -8.08
N LEU A 794 19.04 -13.81 -7.64
CA LEU A 794 18.23 -14.96 -7.22
C LEU A 794 17.43 -14.71 -5.93
N ASN A 795 17.91 -13.85 -5.04
CA ASN A 795 17.16 -13.41 -3.87
C ASN A 795 15.87 -12.66 -4.25
N ILE A 796 15.90 -11.89 -5.34
CA ILE A 796 14.68 -11.27 -5.88
C ILE A 796 13.73 -12.35 -6.39
N ALA A 797 14.24 -13.36 -7.11
CA ALA A 797 13.41 -14.46 -7.63
C ALA A 797 12.64 -15.22 -6.52
N LEU A 798 13.33 -15.57 -5.42
CA LEU A 798 12.72 -16.28 -4.30
C LEU A 798 11.73 -15.39 -3.53
N ARG A 799 12.02 -14.09 -3.35
CA ARG A 799 11.09 -13.14 -2.72
C ARG A 799 9.88 -12.82 -3.61
N THR A 800 10.04 -12.85 -4.93
CA THR A 800 8.92 -12.76 -5.87
C THR A 800 8.02 -13.99 -5.78
N TYR A 801 8.60 -15.20 -5.63
CA TYR A 801 7.83 -16.42 -5.34
C TYR A 801 6.99 -16.24 -4.07
N GLU A 802 7.61 -15.81 -2.98
CA GLU A 802 6.92 -15.55 -1.71
C GLU A 802 5.77 -14.55 -1.92
N THR A 803 6.03 -13.42 -2.58
CA THR A 803 5.02 -12.39 -2.84
C THR A 803 3.81 -12.92 -3.62
N LEU A 804 4.04 -13.75 -4.65
CA LEU A 804 2.98 -14.33 -5.47
C LEU A 804 2.12 -15.36 -4.72
N ARG A 805 2.70 -16.03 -3.73
CA ARG A 805 2.11 -17.23 -3.10
C ARG A 805 1.52 -16.96 -1.71
N TYR A 806 2.13 -16.06 -0.94
CA TYR A 806 1.90 -15.93 0.49
C TYR A 806 0.43 -15.72 0.87
N GLU A 807 -0.22 -14.68 0.35
CA GLU A 807 -1.62 -14.37 0.70
C GLU A 807 -2.61 -15.41 0.16
N ARG A 808 -2.31 -16.02 -1.01
CA ARG A 808 -3.13 -17.10 -1.58
C ARG A 808 -3.09 -18.34 -0.69
N VAL A 809 -1.89 -18.78 -0.30
CA VAL A 809 -1.68 -19.93 0.58
C VAL A 809 -2.31 -19.69 1.93
N LYS A 810 -2.12 -18.51 2.52
CA LYS A 810 -2.72 -18.13 3.81
C LYS A 810 -4.25 -18.24 3.78
N ARG A 811 -4.89 -17.74 2.71
CA ARG A 811 -6.35 -17.89 2.53
C ARG A 811 -6.76 -19.36 2.34
N ALA A 812 -5.96 -20.15 1.64
CA ALA A 812 -6.22 -21.58 1.48
C ALA A 812 -6.06 -22.36 2.81
N GLN A 813 -5.08 -21.99 3.63
CA GLN A 813 -4.83 -22.61 4.94
C GLN A 813 -6.02 -22.39 5.89
N GLN A 814 -6.61 -21.19 5.86
CA GLN A 814 -7.79 -20.83 6.65
C GLN A 814 -9.00 -21.73 6.35
N LEU A 815 -9.17 -22.20 5.12
CA LEU A 815 -10.27 -23.12 4.77
C LEU A 815 -10.25 -24.40 5.60
N GLY A 816 -9.08 -24.85 6.06
CA GLY A 816 -8.99 -26.01 6.95
C GLY A 816 -9.71 -25.79 8.27
N VAL A 817 -9.52 -24.62 8.88
CA VAL A 817 -10.19 -24.24 10.11
C VAL A 817 -11.69 -24.06 9.83
N ASP A 818 -12.04 -23.30 8.79
CA ASP A 818 -13.43 -22.99 8.46
C ASP A 818 -14.25 -24.25 8.18
N ASN A 819 -13.69 -25.22 7.43
CA ASN A 819 -14.35 -26.48 7.12
C ASN A 819 -14.46 -27.39 8.34
N ARG A 820 -13.48 -27.38 9.25
CA ARG A 820 -13.57 -28.13 10.51
C ARG A 820 -14.70 -27.57 11.38
N GLU A 821 -14.74 -26.26 11.61
CA GLU A 821 -15.78 -25.62 12.41
C GLU A 821 -17.18 -25.83 11.82
N ARG A 822 -17.28 -25.83 10.47
CA ARG A 822 -18.52 -26.17 9.75
C ARG A 822 -19.07 -27.54 10.15
N PHE A 823 -18.21 -28.53 10.37
CA PHE A 823 -18.61 -29.87 10.80
C PHE A 823 -18.81 -29.95 12.32
N HIS A 824 -17.89 -29.37 13.07
CA HIS A 824 -17.78 -29.61 14.51
C HIS A 824 -18.67 -28.71 15.37
N LYS A 825 -19.11 -27.56 14.85
CA LYS A 825 -19.97 -26.58 15.55
C LYS A 825 -21.42 -26.57 15.07
N VAL A 826 -21.87 -27.66 14.45
CA VAL A 826 -23.28 -27.84 14.10
C VAL A 826 -24.14 -27.84 15.38
N ASP A 827 -25.21 -27.04 15.39
CA ASP A 827 -26.19 -27.02 16.48
C ASP A 827 -27.15 -28.20 16.36
N TRP A 828 -26.82 -29.30 17.04
CA TRP A 828 -27.59 -30.54 17.02
C TRP A 828 -28.96 -30.46 17.72
N THR A 829 -29.31 -29.32 18.33
CA THR A 829 -30.65 -29.09 18.91
C THR A 829 -31.69 -28.67 17.87
N LYS A 830 -31.24 -28.38 16.64
CA LYS A 830 -32.08 -27.96 15.51
C LYS A 830 -31.94 -28.92 14.33
N PRO A 831 -32.89 -28.91 13.38
CA PRO A 831 -32.70 -29.57 12.10
C PRO A 831 -31.41 -29.07 11.42
N VAL A 832 -30.62 -29.99 10.88
CA VAL A 832 -29.36 -29.66 10.19
C VAL A 832 -29.68 -29.05 8.83
N ASP A 833 -29.18 -27.83 8.58
CA ASP A 833 -29.19 -27.25 7.24
C ASP A 833 -28.18 -27.99 6.35
N ALA A 834 -28.69 -28.65 5.31
CA ALA A 834 -27.90 -29.42 4.36
C ALA A 834 -26.86 -28.58 3.61
N GLU A 835 -27.13 -27.31 3.31
CA GLU A 835 -26.15 -26.44 2.64
C GLU A 835 -25.08 -25.94 3.61
N ALA A 836 -25.44 -25.74 4.88
CA ALA A 836 -24.50 -25.31 5.90
C ALA A 836 -23.40 -26.35 6.17
N VAL A 837 -23.65 -27.65 5.99
CA VAL A 837 -22.64 -28.70 6.20
C VAL A 837 -21.86 -29.10 4.94
N LYS A 838 -22.27 -28.67 3.74
CA LYS A 838 -21.53 -28.99 2.51
C LYS A 838 -20.19 -28.27 2.46
N LEU A 839 -19.19 -28.94 1.87
CA LEU A 839 -17.90 -28.30 1.61
C LEU A 839 -18.04 -27.29 0.47
N PRO A 840 -17.52 -26.06 0.64
CA PRO A 840 -17.69 -25.01 -0.36
C PRO A 840 -16.87 -25.29 -1.62
N PHE A 841 -17.46 -24.99 -2.78
CA PHE A 841 -16.76 -24.95 -4.05
C PHE A 841 -15.86 -23.71 -4.12
N ALA A 842 -14.57 -23.86 -3.79
CA ALA A 842 -13.62 -22.76 -3.82
C ALA A 842 -13.14 -22.46 -5.25
N LEU A 843 -14.01 -21.92 -6.11
CA LEU A 843 -13.71 -21.64 -7.52
C LEU A 843 -12.45 -20.78 -7.71
N TRP A 844 -12.25 -19.77 -6.86
CA TRP A 844 -11.05 -18.92 -6.87
C TRP A 844 -9.74 -19.71 -6.64
N LEU A 845 -9.80 -20.85 -5.96
CA LEU A 845 -8.68 -21.79 -5.88
C LEU A 845 -8.60 -22.59 -7.16
N TRP A 846 -9.66 -23.32 -7.51
CA TRP A 846 -9.64 -24.35 -8.54
C TRP A 846 -9.45 -23.83 -9.97
N GLN A 847 -9.90 -22.61 -10.27
CA GLN A 847 -9.73 -21.97 -11.57
C GLN A 847 -8.32 -21.38 -11.76
N HIS A 848 -7.56 -21.19 -10.69
CA HIS A 848 -6.25 -20.55 -10.74
C HIS A 848 -5.25 -21.35 -11.54
N ASP A 849 -4.47 -20.63 -12.36
CA ASP A 849 -3.31 -21.15 -13.06
C ASP A 849 -2.05 -20.49 -12.47
N ALA A 850 -1.26 -21.27 -11.73
CA ALA A 850 -0.07 -20.76 -11.05
C ALA A 850 1.02 -20.30 -12.03
N ILE A 851 1.12 -20.91 -13.21
CA ILE A 851 2.10 -20.53 -14.23
C ILE A 851 1.67 -19.20 -14.85
N LYS A 852 0.44 -19.15 -15.36
CA LYS A 852 -0.10 -17.92 -15.97
C LYS A 852 -0.05 -16.76 -14.98
N HIS A 853 -0.47 -17.00 -13.73
CA HIS A 853 -0.41 -15.99 -12.68
C HIS A 853 1.02 -15.52 -12.41
N CYS A 854 1.99 -16.45 -12.34
CA CYS A 854 3.39 -16.09 -12.19
C CYS A 854 3.86 -15.18 -13.31
N HIS A 855 3.65 -15.55 -14.57
CA HIS A 855 4.09 -14.76 -15.73
C HIS A 855 3.40 -13.39 -15.81
N ASP A 856 2.07 -13.35 -15.66
CA ASP A 856 1.28 -12.12 -15.75
C ASP A 856 1.62 -11.11 -14.64
N ASN A 857 2.05 -11.60 -13.47
CA ASN A 857 2.22 -10.78 -12.27
C ASN A 857 3.68 -10.70 -11.80
N PHE A 858 4.63 -11.33 -12.50
CA PHE A 858 6.04 -11.38 -12.11
C PHE A 858 6.62 -9.98 -11.90
N ASP A 859 6.45 -9.10 -12.89
CA ASP A 859 6.99 -7.74 -12.87
C ASP A 859 6.32 -6.87 -11.79
N ALA A 860 5.05 -7.11 -11.50
CA ALA A 860 4.35 -6.45 -10.39
C ALA A 860 4.84 -6.95 -9.03
N ALA A 861 5.01 -8.26 -8.89
CA ALA A 861 5.39 -8.92 -7.63
C ALA A 861 6.86 -8.74 -7.28
N LEU A 862 7.75 -8.45 -8.24
CA LEU A 862 9.17 -8.19 -7.96
C LEU A 862 9.46 -6.79 -7.44
N VAL A 863 8.53 -5.84 -7.56
CA VAL A 863 8.72 -4.43 -7.13
C VAL A 863 9.09 -4.34 -5.66
N ALA A 864 8.26 -4.89 -4.76
CA ALA A 864 8.48 -4.79 -3.33
C ALA A 864 9.81 -5.48 -2.91
N PRO A 865 10.13 -6.70 -3.38
CA PRO A 865 11.44 -7.30 -3.21
C PRO A 865 12.60 -6.41 -3.67
N LEU A 866 12.48 -5.80 -4.86
CA LEU A 866 13.53 -4.96 -5.43
C LEU A 866 13.72 -3.65 -4.65
N VAL A 867 12.64 -3.01 -4.22
CA VAL A 867 12.69 -1.81 -3.37
C VAL A 867 13.30 -2.16 -2.01
N SER A 868 12.93 -3.29 -1.41
CA SER A 868 13.52 -3.76 -0.15
C SER A 868 15.03 -3.99 -0.28
N GLU A 869 15.46 -4.63 -1.37
CA GLU A 869 16.87 -4.86 -1.67
C GLU A 869 17.63 -3.53 -1.83
N LEU A 870 17.10 -2.59 -2.62
CA LEU A 870 17.69 -1.26 -2.80
C LEU A 870 17.78 -0.48 -1.47
N LYS A 871 16.74 -0.55 -0.62
CA LYS A 871 16.74 0.04 0.72
C LYS A 871 17.86 -0.57 1.59
N SER A 872 18.07 -1.88 1.52
CA SER A 872 19.12 -2.56 2.29
C SER A 872 20.55 -2.22 1.82
N GLN A 873 20.73 -1.99 0.52
CA GLN A 873 22.02 -1.56 -0.05
C GLN A 873 22.31 -0.09 0.28
N ALA A 874 21.28 0.76 0.36
CA ALA A 874 21.42 2.16 0.75
C ALA A 874 21.74 2.35 2.25
N THR A 875 21.45 1.37 3.10
CA THR A 875 21.72 1.39 4.55
C THR A 875 22.99 0.62 4.95
N GLY A 876 23.87 0.30 4.00
CA GLY A 876 25.17 -0.33 4.27
C GLY A 876 26.04 0.46 5.26
N PRO A 877 26.92 -0.21 6.03
CA PRO A 877 27.38 0.27 7.32
C PRO A 877 28.22 1.54 7.23
N GLU A 878 27.90 2.53 8.05
CA GLU A 878 28.86 3.56 8.48
C GLU A 878 30.12 2.87 9.03
N LYS A 879 31.18 2.80 8.22
CA LYS A 879 32.54 2.65 8.74
C LYS A 879 33.13 4.05 8.90
N VAL A 880 32.89 4.61 10.07
CA VAL A 880 33.83 5.55 10.70
C VAL A 880 35.10 4.75 11.04
N ASP A 881 36.13 4.86 10.21
CA ASP A 881 37.44 5.42 10.59
C ASP A 881 38.57 4.96 9.64
N THR A 882 39.31 5.98 9.19
CA THR A 882 40.71 6.01 8.72
C THR A 882 41.25 4.83 7.91
N LEU A 883 41.53 5.04 6.61
CA LEU A 883 42.83 4.76 5.96
C LEU A 883 42.88 5.24 4.49
N SER A 884 43.99 5.92 4.19
CA SER A 884 44.54 6.52 2.95
C SER A 884 43.83 6.40 1.57
N PRO A 885 43.84 7.47 0.74
CA PRO A 885 43.37 7.46 -0.63
C PRO A 885 44.44 6.91 -1.57
N THR A 886 44.38 5.63 -1.97
CA THR A 886 45.17 5.18 -3.15
C THR A 886 44.73 3.90 -3.85
N SER A 887 43.64 3.21 -3.47
CA SER A 887 43.35 1.89 -4.07
C SER A 887 41.94 1.70 -4.64
N THR A 888 41.30 2.75 -5.17
CA THR A 888 39.93 2.68 -5.71
C THR A 888 39.86 2.92 -7.23
N VAL A 889 40.64 2.18 -8.01
CA VAL A 889 40.49 2.17 -9.49
C VAL A 889 40.24 0.78 -10.09
N ALA A 890 40.31 -0.32 -9.32
CA ALA A 890 40.30 -1.66 -9.92
C ALA A 890 39.02 -2.52 -9.76
N VAL A 891 37.94 -2.05 -9.14
CA VAL A 891 36.77 -2.92 -8.84
C VAL A 891 35.47 -2.48 -9.54
N ALA A 892 35.47 -1.38 -10.30
CA ALA A 892 34.27 -0.90 -11.01
C ALA A 892 34.10 -1.47 -12.44
N ALA A 893 34.83 -2.52 -12.82
CA ALA A 893 34.85 -3.07 -14.18
C ALA A 893 34.70 -4.61 -14.28
N ALA A 894 34.31 -5.29 -13.20
CA ALA A 894 33.88 -6.69 -13.21
C ALA A 894 32.45 -6.77 -12.67
#